data_AF-A0A4Y5YZS1-F1
#
_entry.id   AF-A0A4Y5YZS1-F1
#
_cell.length_a   1.000
_cell.length_b   1.000
_cell.length_c   1.000
_cell.angle_alpha   90.00
_cell.angle_beta   90.00
_cell.angle_gamma   90.00
#
_symmetry.space_group_name_H-M   'P 1'
#
loop_
_entity.id
_entity.type
_entity.pdbx_description
1 polymer ?
#
loop_
_entity_poly.entity_id
_entity_poly.type
_entity_poly.pdbx_seq_one_letter_code
_entity_poly.pdbx_strand_id
1 'polypeptide(L)'
;MASELIRTLLFRTLRLGFRLAPLPTGTRDRLRQRFLSRHADLVPTGPRGRVGHTTAHRPLDHAGHRAVDWLPPSDKGMAGPPAARLIAFYLPQFHAFPENDAWWGKGFTEWRNVARAVPQFEGHMQPRLPADLGFYDLRTPGVMGEQMALAKHYGIAAFCTYFYWFAGKTLMEDPLRGWLNDASLDLPICLCWANENWSRRWDGREDHVLIAQAHSPEDDIAFIAHVAPYLRDERYLRVEGKPMLLVYRPGLLPDPAATAARWRRWCHEQGIGDIHLAYVQSFDNVDPRDIGFDAAVSFPPNNTSLEPVTSRRTLLNPGYRGQIFDWRQLATPPAREPIYRLYPAVNPGWDNEARRSGAGRTYVNASPAGYASWLRDAIGLAHRCTPDAPIVFVNAWNEWAEGAVLEPDALRGHAWLEATRSALTPLPATPAPCAVIHAWHPELIEDIVNALRATLIPWRLVVTTAPERADAVSSELARLGVSADVMIFANQGRDILPFLKVLARLSLDGTQLILKLHTKKTEHRADGDDWRRVLLDTLLADGRAGRLLAAFATDPTLGAIAPDGHAVARSDFMGANGPAVAALADRMGTDASHEPRFIAGSMFWARVDALRPLLEMDLCDWEFEPEAGQVDGTLAHAVERMVAMAVTHRGLRTREAHEVLGESARGDFRYAARGH
;
A
#
# COMPACT_ATOMS: atom_id res chain seq x y z
N MET A 1 -24.88 14.48 24.24
CA MET A 1 -24.02 15.48 23.55
C MET A 1 -23.22 16.35 24.52
N ALA A 2 -23.81 16.95 25.56
CA ALA A 2 -23.07 17.77 26.54
C ALA A 2 -21.91 17.02 27.26
N SER A 3 -22.12 15.76 27.64
CA SER A 3 -21.09 14.92 28.30
C SER A 3 -19.87 14.61 27.40
N GLU A 4 -20.09 14.38 26.10
CA GLU A 4 -19.00 14.14 25.12
C GLU A 4 -18.21 15.41 24.80
N LEU A 5 -18.89 16.56 24.74
CA LEU A 5 -18.24 17.85 24.50
C LEU A 5 -17.31 18.20 25.67
N ILE A 6 -17.79 18.01 26.90
CA ILE A 6 -17.00 18.17 28.13
C ILE A 6 -15.82 17.20 28.14
N ARG A 7 -16.03 15.91 27.82
CA ARG A 7 -14.98 14.89 27.76
C ARG A 7 -13.92 15.23 26.70
N THR A 8 -14.33 15.72 25.53
CA THR A 8 -13.43 16.19 24.47
C THR A 8 -12.62 17.41 24.88
N LEU A 9 -13.24 18.41 25.51
CA LEU A 9 -12.58 19.60 26.04
C LEU A 9 -11.57 19.23 27.13
N LEU A 10 -11.97 18.36 28.07
CA LEU A 10 -11.09 17.88 29.13
C LEU A 10 -9.87 17.16 28.54
N PHE A 11 -10.09 16.25 27.59
CA PHE A 11 -9.02 15.51 26.92
C PHE A 11 -8.07 16.43 26.14
N ARG A 12 -8.59 17.40 25.38
CA ARG A 12 -7.76 18.37 24.64
C ARG A 12 -6.95 19.26 25.59
N THR A 13 -7.56 19.70 26.69
CA THR A 13 -6.90 20.52 27.72
C THR A 13 -5.81 19.74 28.42
N LEU A 14 -6.05 18.47 28.79
CA LEU A 14 -5.05 17.58 29.36
C LEU A 14 -3.91 17.30 28.38
N ARG A 15 -4.21 17.04 27.10
CA ARG A 15 -3.20 16.85 26.06
C ARG A 15 -2.34 18.11 25.86
N LEU A 16 -2.94 19.30 25.91
CA LEU A 16 -2.22 20.57 25.85
C LEU A 16 -1.37 20.77 27.11
N GLY A 17 -1.90 20.49 28.30
CA GLY A 17 -1.17 20.55 29.57
C GLY A 17 0.04 19.62 29.59
N PHE A 18 -0.10 18.38 29.11
CA PHE A 18 1.04 17.49 28.93
C PHE A 18 2.05 18.06 27.93
N ARG A 19 1.62 18.60 26.79
CA ARG A 19 2.53 19.22 25.81
C ARG A 19 3.31 20.41 26.37
N LEU A 20 2.69 21.22 27.22
CA LEU A 20 3.28 22.43 27.81
C LEU A 20 4.09 22.15 29.09
N ALA A 21 4.02 20.94 29.66
CA ALA A 21 4.78 20.58 30.85
C ALA A 21 6.30 20.63 30.57
N PRO A 22 7.10 21.29 31.43
CA PRO A 22 8.55 21.39 31.28
C PRO A 22 9.24 20.09 31.73
N LEU A 23 8.86 18.97 31.11
CA LEU A 23 9.39 17.64 31.39
C LEU A 23 10.10 17.10 30.15
N PRO A 24 11.17 16.30 30.32
CA PRO A 24 11.77 15.56 29.21
C PRO A 24 10.70 14.76 28.45
N THR A 25 10.81 14.70 27.12
CA THR A 25 9.79 14.09 26.25
C THR A 25 9.46 12.65 26.67
N GLY A 26 10.47 11.82 26.97
CA GLY A 26 10.26 10.45 27.45
C GLY A 26 9.55 10.35 28.81
N THR A 27 9.70 11.33 29.71
CA THR A 27 8.98 11.36 31.00
C THR A 27 7.52 11.78 30.80
N ARG A 28 7.32 12.80 29.96
CA ARG A 28 5.99 13.28 29.57
C ARG A 28 5.17 12.21 28.85
N ASP A 29 5.78 11.44 27.95
CA ASP A 29 5.11 10.36 27.23
C ASP A 29 4.74 9.20 28.16
N ARG A 30 5.62 8.80 29.08
CA ARG A 30 5.30 7.82 30.12
C ARG A 30 4.14 8.26 31.01
N LEU A 31 4.14 9.52 31.46
CA LEU A 31 3.05 10.07 32.28
C LEU A 31 1.73 10.13 31.50
N ARG A 32 1.77 10.55 30.24
CA ARG A 32 0.61 10.57 29.35
C ARG A 32 0.05 9.17 29.14
N GLN A 33 0.89 8.18 28.83
CA GLN A 33 0.45 6.79 28.67
C GLN A 33 -0.19 6.26 29.95
N ARG A 34 0.45 6.48 31.10
CA ARG A 34 -0.06 6.05 32.41
C ARG A 34 -1.37 6.72 32.80
N PHE A 35 -1.56 7.98 32.38
CA PHE A 35 -2.82 8.70 32.58
C PHE A 35 -3.94 8.15 31.68
N LEU A 36 -3.66 7.95 30.39
CA LEU A 36 -4.62 7.43 29.42
C LEU A 36 -5.01 5.98 29.70
N SER A 37 -4.10 5.16 30.25
CA SER A 37 -4.43 3.80 30.67
C SER A 37 -5.37 3.78 31.88
N ARG A 38 -5.17 4.67 32.86
CA ARG A 38 -6.01 4.77 34.07
C ARG A 38 -7.35 5.46 33.85
N HIS A 39 -7.44 6.39 32.89
CA HIS A 39 -8.63 7.20 32.64
C HIS A 39 -9.11 7.08 31.19
N ALA A 40 -9.19 5.85 30.67
CA ALA A 40 -9.60 5.61 29.30
C ALA A 40 -11.05 6.04 29.00
N ASP A 41 -11.88 6.07 30.03
CA ASP A 41 -13.23 6.61 30.00
C ASP A 41 -13.25 8.11 29.73
N LEU A 42 -12.18 8.86 30.03
CA LEU A 42 -12.08 10.29 29.68
C LEU A 42 -11.67 10.54 28.21
N VAL A 43 -11.37 9.49 27.45
CA VAL A 43 -11.09 9.61 26.02
C VAL A 43 -12.42 9.77 25.28
N PRO A 44 -12.65 10.87 24.55
CA PRO A 44 -13.89 11.09 23.83
C PRO A 44 -14.13 10.01 22.77
N THR A 45 -15.39 9.67 22.52
CA THR A 45 -15.71 8.76 21.42
C THR A 45 -15.34 9.45 20.10
N GLY A 46 -14.45 8.82 19.33
CA GLY A 46 -13.98 9.36 18.06
C GLY A 46 -15.12 9.59 17.06
N PRO A 47 -14.86 10.30 15.94
CA PRO A 47 -15.88 10.53 14.92
C PRO A 47 -16.50 9.20 14.47
N ARG A 48 -17.82 9.17 14.38
CA ARG A 48 -18.56 8.00 13.87
C ARG A 48 -18.77 8.13 12.37
N GLY A 49 -18.71 7.02 11.66
CA GLY A 49 -19.07 6.96 10.24
C GLY A 49 -20.55 7.23 10.00
N ARG A 50 -20.89 7.46 8.73
CA ARG A 50 -22.27 7.69 8.28
C ARG A 50 -23.00 6.36 8.31
N VAL A 51 -24.16 6.30 8.97
CA VAL A 51 -25.02 5.11 8.91
C VAL A 51 -25.87 5.24 7.66
N GLY A 52 -25.51 4.53 6.59
CA GLY A 52 -26.29 4.45 5.36
C GLY A 52 -27.43 3.43 5.46
N HIS A 53 -28.16 3.20 4.37
CA HIS A 53 -29.01 2.01 4.26
C HIS A 53 -28.15 0.76 4.50
N THR A 54 -28.65 -0.18 5.30
CA THR A 54 -27.91 -1.33 5.87
C THR A 54 -27.42 -2.37 4.86
N THR A 55 -27.48 -2.06 3.56
CA THR A 55 -27.10 -2.94 2.46
C THR A 55 -25.98 -2.28 1.67
N ALA A 56 -24.87 -3.00 1.48
CA ALA A 56 -23.82 -2.61 0.55
C ALA A 56 -24.44 -2.28 -0.82
N HIS A 57 -23.84 -1.32 -1.56
CA HIS A 57 -24.37 -0.93 -2.88
C HIS A 57 -24.45 -2.10 -3.86
N ARG A 58 -23.58 -3.11 -3.69
CA ARG A 58 -23.64 -4.41 -4.34
C ARG A 58 -23.37 -5.51 -3.30
N PRO A 59 -24.05 -6.67 -3.40
CA PRO A 59 -23.79 -7.78 -2.49
C PRO A 59 -22.37 -8.31 -2.67
N LEU A 60 -21.63 -8.44 -1.56
CA LEU A 60 -20.37 -9.16 -1.53
C LEU A 60 -20.67 -10.66 -1.61
N ASP A 61 -20.16 -11.33 -2.65
CA ASP A 61 -20.37 -12.77 -2.85
C ASP A 61 -19.44 -13.61 -1.96
N HIS A 62 -18.12 -13.41 -2.06
CA HIS A 62 -17.11 -14.09 -1.23
C HIS A 62 -15.84 -13.23 -1.03
N ALA A 63 -14.96 -13.61 -0.10
CA ALA A 63 -13.76 -12.81 0.22
C ALA A 63 -12.57 -13.01 -0.74
N GLY A 64 -12.58 -14.06 -1.58
CA GLY A 64 -11.50 -14.39 -2.54
C GLY A 64 -11.53 -13.61 -3.86
N HIS A 65 -12.11 -12.42 -3.88
CA HIS A 65 -12.21 -11.60 -5.09
C HIS A 65 -10.87 -10.96 -5.47
N ARG A 66 -10.64 -10.70 -6.76
CA ARG A 66 -9.44 -10.02 -7.25
C ARG A 66 -9.66 -8.52 -7.40
N ALA A 67 -8.74 -7.75 -6.88
CA ALA A 67 -8.65 -6.31 -7.13
C ALA A 67 -8.15 -6.03 -8.55
N VAL A 68 -8.39 -4.82 -9.05
CA VAL A 68 -7.92 -4.38 -10.38
C VAL A 68 -6.39 -4.36 -10.48
N ASP A 69 -5.69 -4.26 -9.34
CA ASP A 69 -4.23 -4.30 -9.24
C ASP A 69 -3.68 -5.69 -8.91
N TRP A 70 -4.50 -6.75 -8.96
CA TRP A 70 -4.06 -8.13 -8.77
C TRP A 70 -3.01 -8.54 -9.82
N LEU A 71 -1.91 -9.13 -9.36
CA LEU A 71 -0.86 -9.67 -10.22
C LEU A 71 -0.62 -11.16 -9.95
N PRO A 72 -0.43 -11.98 -10.99
CA PRO A 72 -0.02 -13.37 -10.83
C PRO A 72 1.43 -13.44 -10.34
N PRO A 73 1.90 -14.63 -9.90
CA PRO A 73 3.32 -14.89 -9.72
C PRO A 73 4.10 -14.55 -10.99
N SER A 74 5.28 -13.98 -10.80
CA SER A 74 6.22 -13.65 -11.87
C SER A 74 7.45 -14.55 -11.76
N ASP A 75 7.92 -15.04 -12.90
CA ASP A 75 9.20 -15.77 -12.97
C ASP A 75 10.41 -14.80 -13.00
N LYS A 76 10.15 -13.49 -13.10
CA LYS A 76 11.18 -12.46 -13.19
C LYS A 76 11.69 -12.08 -11.81
N GLY A 77 12.86 -12.60 -11.45
CA GLY A 77 13.61 -12.15 -10.28
C GLY A 77 14.16 -10.71 -10.43
N MET A 78 15.04 -10.34 -9.50
CA MET A 78 15.77 -9.07 -9.55
C MET A 78 16.66 -8.98 -10.81
N ALA A 79 16.51 -7.90 -11.58
CA ALA A 79 17.26 -7.68 -12.84
C ALA A 79 18.70 -7.14 -12.63
N GLY A 80 19.10 -6.87 -11.38
CA GLY A 80 20.39 -6.30 -11.01
C GLY A 80 20.53 -6.17 -9.48
N PRO A 81 21.64 -5.60 -8.99
CA PRO A 81 21.82 -5.36 -7.57
C PRO A 81 20.71 -4.42 -7.05
N PRO A 82 20.07 -4.74 -5.91
CA PRO A 82 19.00 -3.92 -5.35
C PRO A 82 19.53 -2.54 -4.91
N ALA A 83 18.73 -1.50 -5.07
CA ALA A 83 19.08 -0.14 -4.65
C ALA A 83 19.34 0.00 -3.14
N ALA A 84 18.73 -0.87 -2.32
CA ALA A 84 18.96 -0.95 -0.87
C ALA A 84 18.74 -2.39 -0.36
N ARG A 85 19.26 -2.69 0.83
CA ARG A 85 18.94 -3.94 1.55
C ARG A 85 17.59 -3.78 2.26
N LEU A 86 16.60 -4.57 1.85
CA LEU A 86 15.30 -4.59 2.53
C LEU A 86 15.27 -5.65 3.63
N ILE A 87 14.80 -5.25 4.81
CA ILE A 87 14.61 -6.13 5.97
C ILE A 87 13.13 -6.14 6.34
N ALA A 88 12.45 -7.26 6.19
CA ALA A 88 11.03 -7.36 6.53
C ALA A 88 10.84 -7.90 7.96
N PHE A 89 10.03 -7.23 8.78
CA PHE A 89 9.61 -7.78 10.07
C PHE A 89 8.87 -9.11 9.87
N TYR A 90 9.13 -10.08 10.75
CA TYR A 90 8.62 -11.44 10.62
C TYR A 90 8.00 -11.91 11.94
N LEU A 91 6.73 -12.28 11.89
CA LEU A 91 5.95 -12.74 13.03
C LEU A 91 5.99 -14.28 13.12
N PRO A 92 6.50 -14.86 14.24
CA PRO A 92 6.56 -16.31 14.40
C PRO A 92 5.21 -16.96 14.80
N GLN A 93 4.17 -16.16 15.08
CA GLN A 93 2.89 -16.61 15.66
C GLN A 93 1.91 -17.24 14.63
N PHE A 94 2.39 -18.22 13.87
CA PHE A 94 1.56 -19.04 12.97
C PHE A 94 1.75 -20.53 13.28
N HIS A 95 1.72 -20.87 14.57
CA HIS A 95 1.70 -22.24 15.05
C HIS A 95 1.08 -22.28 16.46
N ALA A 96 0.47 -23.39 16.82
CA ALA A 96 -0.10 -23.57 18.15
C ALA A 96 1.00 -23.97 19.15
N PHE A 97 0.93 -23.43 20.37
CA PHE A 97 1.81 -23.78 21.48
C PHE A 97 1.03 -23.75 22.82
N PRO A 98 1.52 -24.46 23.87
CA PRO A 98 0.73 -24.75 25.06
C PRO A 98 0.16 -23.53 25.77
N GLU A 99 0.94 -22.46 25.91
CA GLU A 99 0.52 -21.24 26.59
C GLU A 99 -0.59 -20.52 25.81
N ASN A 100 -0.45 -20.34 24.50
CA ASN A 100 -1.50 -19.73 23.68
C ASN A 100 -2.78 -20.56 23.67
N ASP A 101 -2.67 -21.88 23.64
CA ASP A 101 -3.82 -22.78 23.71
C ASP A 101 -4.55 -22.64 25.06
N ALA A 102 -3.80 -22.49 26.16
CA ALA A 102 -4.38 -22.26 27.48
C ALA A 102 -5.04 -20.87 27.60
N TRP A 103 -4.52 -19.86 26.91
CA TRP A 103 -5.02 -18.49 27.00
C TRP A 103 -6.18 -18.19 26.05
N TRP A 104 -6.16 -18.76 24.85
CA TRP A 104 -7.03 -18.40 23.72
C TRP A 104 -7.85 -19.57 23.16
N GLY A 105 -7.69 -20.75 23.76
CA GLY A 105 -8.36 -21.99 23.39
C GLY A 105 -7.56 -22.82 22.40
N LYS A 106 -7.68 -24.15 22.53
CA LYS A 106 -6.94 -25.16 21.77
C LYS A 106 -6.76 -24.82 20.28
N GLY A 107 -5.53 -25.00 19.79
CA GLY A 107 -5.12 -24.77 18.41
C GLY A 107 -5.12 -23.29 18.02
N PHE A 108 -4.86 -22.37 18.94
CA PHE A 108 -4.87 -20.94 18.62
C PHE A 108 -3.66 -20.55 17.78
N THR A 109 -3.93 -19.87 16.66
CA THR A 109 -2.95 -19.15 15.84
C THR A 109 -3.58 -17.83 15.40
N GLU A 110 -2.76 -16.91 14.86
CA GLU A 110 -3.27 -15.65 14.30
C GLU A 110 -4.29 -15.88 13.17
N TRP A 111 -4.24 -17.02 12.48
CA TRP A 111 -5.25 -17.39 11.48
C TRP A 111 -6.67 -17.41 12.02
N ARG A 112 -6.88 -17.73 13.31
CA ARG A 112 -8.22 -17.67 13.93
C ARG A 112 -8.75 -16.24 13.95
N ASN A 113 -7.90 -15.23 14.13
CA ASN A 113 -8.29 -13.82 14.10
C ASN A 113 -8.56 -13.35 12.67
N VAL A 114 -7.68 -13.72 11.74
CA VAL A 114 -7.80 -13.36 10.32
C VAL A 114 -9.08 -13.93 9.70
N ALA A 115 -9.33 -15.23 9.85
CA ALA A 115 -10.45 -15.90 9.20
C ALA A 115 -11.84 -15.48 9.71
N ARG A 116 -11.94 -14.91 10.92
CA ARG A 116 -13.22 -14.46 11.50
C ARG A 116 -13.52 -12.99 11.24
N ALA A 117 -12.56 -12.22 10.73
CA ALA A 117 -12.74 -10.80 10.49
C ALA A 117 -13.80 -10.57 9.41
N VAL A 118 -14.59 -9.50 9.56
CA VAL A 118 -15.64 -9.14 8.60
C VAL A 118 -15.59 -7.64 8.30
N PRO A 119 -16.07 -7.21 7.11
CA PRO A 119 -16.16 -5.79 6.76
C PRO A 119 -16.98 -5.01 7.80
N GLN A 120 -16.54 -3.79 8.11
CA GLN A 120 -17.20 -2.92 9.10
C GLN A 120 -17.83 -1.69 8.44
N PHE A 121 -17.33 -1.32 7.27
CA PHE A 121 -17.74 -0.16 6.47
C PHE A 121 -17.57 -0.48 4.98
N GLU A 122 -18.22 0.30 4.12
CA GLU A 122 -18.18 0.12 2.66
C GLU A 122 -16.74 0.25 2.15
N GLY A 123 -16.28 -0.75 1.37
CA GLY A 123 -14.90 -0.85 0.91
C GLY A 123 -13.90 -1.40 1.95
N HIS A 124 -14.37 -1.93 3.10
CA HIS A 124 -13.48 -2.57 4.07
C HIS A 124 -13.11 -4.00 3.65
N MET A 125 -11.84 -4.23 3.29
CA MET A 125 -11.37 -5.50 2.76
C MET A 125 -11.02 -6.52 3.87
N GLN A 126 -12.05 -7.11 4.48
CA GLN A 126 -11.94 -8.21 5.45
C GLN A 126 -12.90 -9.35 5.09
N PRO A 127 -12.58 -10.61 5.40
CA PRO A 127 -11.28 -11.09 5.86
C PRO A 127 -10.21 -11.00 4.76
N ARG A 128 -8.97 -10.68 5.12
CA ARG A 128 -7.82 -10.78 4.20
C ARG A 128 -7.32 -12.22 4.16
N LEU A 129 -7.49 -12.91 3.03
CA LEU A 129 -7.17 -14.33 2.88
C LEU A 129 -5.79 -14.55 2.24
N PRO A 130 -4.99 -15.54 2.70
CA PRO A 130 -3.74 -15.91 2.04
C PRO A 130 -3.98 -16.51 0.65
N ALA A 131 -3.01 -16.35 -0.25
CA ALA A 131 -2.98 -17.02 -1.55
C ALA A 131 -2.08 -18.27 -1.49
N ASP A 132 -0.88 -18.20 -2.07
CA ASP A 132 -0.03 -19.35 -2.40
C ASP A 132 0.32 -20.24 -1.20
N LEU A 133 0.68 -19.63 -0.07
CA LEU A 133 1.15 -20.34 1.12
C LEU A 133 0.00 -20.83 2.02
N GLY A 134 -1.23 -20.41 1.74
CA GLY A 134 -2.42 -20.78 2.51
C GLY A 134 -2.34 -20.46 4.01
N PHE A 135 -3.15 -21.17 4.81
CA PHE A 135 -3.17 -21.05 6.26
C PHE A 135 -2.08 -21.95 6.89
N TYR A 136 -0.81 -21.58 6.69
CA TYR A 136 0.33 -22.41 7.06
C TYR A 136 0.55 -22.57 8.58
N ASP A 137 1.31 -23.61 8.95
CA ASP A 137 1.93 -23.78 10.27
C ASP A 137 3.45 -23.64 10.12
N LEU A 138 4.08 -22.71 10.84
CA LEU A 138 5.53 -22.44 10.71
C LEU A 138 6.44 -23.54 11.25
N ARG A 139 5.90 -24.58 11.89
CA ARG A 139 6.65 -25.78 12.27
C ARG A 139 6.71 -26.80 11.14
N THR A 140 5.86 -26.66 10.12
CA THR A 140 5.87 -27.57 8.97
C THR A 140 7.15 -27.36 8.17
N PRO A 141 7.94 -28.43 7.94
CA PRO A 141 9.14 -28.33 7.11
C PRO A 141 8.80 -27.78 5.72
N GLY A 142 9.66 -26.90 5.20
CA GLY A 142 9.50 -26.29 3.88
C GLY A 142 8.79 -24.93 3.88
N VAL A 143 7.84 -24.66 4.78
CA VAL A 143 7.07 -23.39 4.79
C VAL A 143 7.99 -22.16 4.87
N MET A 144 8.90 -22.15 5.84
CA MET A 144 9.86 -21.05 5.97
C MET A 144 10.81 -20.97 4.76
N GLY A 145 11.17 -22.11 4.17
CA GLY A 145 11.98 -22.16 2.95
C GLY A 145 11.28 -21.54 1.74
N GLU A 146 9.99 -21.81 1.57
CA GLU A 146 9.16 -21.21 0.51
C GLU A 146 9.01 -19.70 0.73
N GLN A 147 8.76 -19.26 1.97
CA GLN A 147 8.74 -17.84 2.32
C GLN A 147 10.07 -17.15 2.01
N MET A 148 11.20 -17.78 2.36
CA MET A 148 12.53 -17.26 2.08
C MET A 148 12.85 -17.22 0.59
N ALA A 149 12.47 -18.25 -0.17
CA ALA A 149 12.63 -18.28 -1.62
C ALA A 149 11.85 -17.15 -2.28
N LEU A 150 10.59 -16.96 -1.86
CA LEU A 150 9.74 -15.89 -2.34
C LEU A 150 10.30 -14.51 -1.97
N ALA A 151 10.73 -14.32 -0.72
CA ALA A 151 11.37 -13.10 -0.24
C ALA A 151 12.60 -12.73 -1.08
N LYS A 152 13.51 -13.69 -1.31
CA LYS A 152 14.70 -13.50 -2.15
C LYS A 152 14.35 -13.13 -3.58
N HIS A 153 13.35 -13.81 -4.17
CA HIS A 153 12.94 -13.59 -5.55
C HIS A 153 12.56 -12.12 -5.82
N TYR A 154 11.90 -11.47 -4.85
CA TYR A 154 11.44 -10.08 -4.95
C TYR A 154 12.34 -9.05 -4.26
N GLY A 155 13.54 -9.45 -3.83
CA GLY A 155 14.57 -8.53 -3.33
C GLY A 155 14.53 -8.23 -1.83
N ILE A 156 13.80 -9.01 -1.02
CA ILE A 156 13.93 -8.96 0.44
C ILE A 156 15.25 -9.64 0.84
N ALA A 157 16.10 -8.90 1.55
CA ALA A 157 17.46 -9.33 1.87
C ALA A 157 17.57 -10.05 3.23
N ALA A 158 16.61 -9.83 4.14
CA ALA A 158 16.58 -10.49 5.44
C ALA A 158 15.20 -10.41 6.11
N PHE A 159 14.98 -11.28 7.10
CA PHE A 159 13.87 -11.14 8.04
C PHE A 159 14.33 -10.57 9.39
N CYS A 160 13.52 -9.69 9.98
CA CYS A 160 13.66 -9.25 11.37
C CYS A 160 12.61 -9.97 12.21
N THR A 161 13.01 -11.10 12.80
CA THR A 161 12.10 -11.99 13.52
C THR A 161 11.82 -11.44 14.91
N TYR A 162 10.54 -11.31 15.26
CA TYR A 162 10.17 -11.00 16.64
C TYR A 162 10.60 -12.12 17.57
N PHE A 163 11.29 -11.75 18.64
CA PHE A 163 11.79 -12.68 19.65
C PHE A 163 11.14 -12.38 21.00
N TYR A 164 10.61 -13.43 21.64
CA TYR A 164 9.79 -13.32 22.83
C TYR A 164 10.47 -14.05 24.00
N TRP A 165 11.23 -13.27 24.77
CA TRP A 165 11.90 -13.69 26.01
C TRP A 165 11.24 -13.02 27.20
N PHE A 166 10.99 -13.80 28.25
CA PHE A 166 10.35 -13.38 29.50
C PHE A 166 11.11 -13.89 30.72
N ALA A 167 12.36 -13.45 30.88
CA ALA A 167 13.20 -13.76 32.04
C ALA A 167 13.38 -15.26 32.33
N GLY A 168 13.94 -15.99 31.36
CA GLY A 168 14.22 -17.43 31.47
C GLY A 168 13.23 -18.32 30.71
N LYS A 169 12.20 -17.73 30.11
CA LYS A 169 11.20 -18.44 29.31
C LYS A 169 11.06 -17.81 27.93
N THR A 170 11.16 -18.63 26.88
CA THR A 170 10.84 -18.24 25.51
C THR A 170 9.43 -18.65 25.14
N LEU A 171 8.80 -17.86 24.27
CA LEU A 171 7.55 -18.22 23.58
C LEU A 171 7.78 -18.17 22.07
N MET A 172 7.12 -19.05 21.32
CA MET A 172 7.13 -19.06 19.84
C MET A 172 8.52 -19.20 19.20
N GLU A 173 9.47 -19.83 19.89
CA GLU A 173 10.86 -19.96 19.41
C GLU A 173 11.03 -21.09 18.37
N ASP A 174 10.07 -22.02 18.26
CA ASP A 174 10.19 -23.21 17.42
C ASP A 174 10.57 -22.91 15.95
N PRO A 175 9.93 -21.94 15.24
CA PRO A 175 10.33 -21.61 13.87
C PRO A 175 11.78 -21.11 13.78
N LEU A 176 12.21 -20.33 14.77
CA LEU A 176 13.56 -19.76 14.82
C LEU A 176 14.61 -20.85 15.14
N ARG A 177 14.28 -21.82 16.00
CA ARG A 177 15.11 -23.02 16.22
C ARG A 177 15.20 -23.87 14.95
N GLY A 178 14.12 -23.97 14.19
CA GLY A 178 14.10 -24.61 12.88
C GLY A 178 15.12 -23.99 11.93
N TRP A 179 15.12 -22.65 11.81
CA TRP A 179 16.12 -21.90 11.04
C TRP A 179 17.56 -22.16 11.49
N LEU A 180 17.82 -22.14 12.80
CA LEU A 180 19.16 -22.37 13.33
C LEU A 180 19.67 -23.80 13.04
N ASN A 181 18.77 -24.79 13.09
CA ASN A 181 19.11 -26.20 12.91
C ASN A 181 19.16 -26.66 11.45
N ASP A 182 18.66 -25.84 10.52
CA ASP A 182 18.62 -26.15 9.10
C ASP A 182 19.41 -25.11 8.30
N ALA A 183 20.63 -25.48 7.90
CA ALA A 183 21.52 -24.63 7.11
C ALA A 183 20.99 -24.33 5.69
N SER A 184 20.00 -25.08 5.19
CA SER A 184 19.38 -24.81 3.88
C SER A 184 18.48 -23.58 3.89
N LEU A 185 18.04 -23.13 5.07
CA LEU A 185 17.32 -21.87 5.27
C LEU A 185 18.34 -20.71 5.27
N ASP A 186 18.63 -20.22 4.07
CA ASP A 186 19.79 -19.36 3.76
C ASP A 186 19.48 -17.86 3.74
N LEU A 187 18.22 -17.43 3.90
CA LEU A 187 17.91 -16.01 4.03
C LEU A 187 18.41 -15.51 5.41
N PRO A 188 19.21 -14.43 5.45
CA PRO A 188 19.66 -13.85 6.71
C PRO A 188 18.51 -13.41 7.62
N ILE A 189 18.74 -13.48 8.92
CA ILE A 189 17.80 -12.96 9.92
C ILE A 189 18.50 -12.07 10.95
N CYS A 190 17.74 -11.15 11.55
CA CYS A 190 18.07 -10.52 12.83
C CYS A 190 16.91 -10.68 13.81
N LEU A 191 17.14 -10.43 15.09
CA LEU A 191 16.12 -10.52 16.13
C LEU A 191 15.66 -9.13 16.56
N CYS A 192 14.35 -8.99 16.77
CA CYS A 192 13.75 -7.88 17.49
C CYS A 192 13.10 -8.38 18.78
N TRP A 193 13.72 -8.09 19.92
CA TRP A 193 13.18 -8.47 21.21
C TRP A 193 11.93 -7.65 21.52
N ALA A 194 10.77 -8.31 21.49
CA ALA A 194 9.48 -7.77 21.92
C ALA A 194 9.44 -7.72 23.46
N ASN A 195 10.19 -6.79 24.04
CA ASN A 195 10.48 -6.70 25.48
C ASN A 195 9.33 -6.11 26.32
N GLU A 196 8.09 -6.30 25.87
CA GLU A 196 6.87 -5.88 26.54
C GLU A 196 6.24 -7.03 27.34
N ASN A 197 5.40 -6.70 28.33
CA ASN A 197 4.56 -7.67 29.00
C ASN A 197 3.56 -8.28 28.01
N TRP A 198 3.32 -9.59 28.09
CA TRP A 198 2.19 -10.19 27.37
C TRP A 198 0.93 -10.02 28.20
N SER A 199 -0.11 -9.40 27.64
CA SER A 199 -1.39 -9.22 28.31
C SER A 199 -2.55 -9.84 27.53
N ARG A 200 -3.66 -10.15 28.23
CA ARG A 200 -4.88 -10.74 27.65
C ARG A 200 -5.64 -9.81 26.70
N ARG A 201 -5.26 -8.54 26.59
CA ARG A 201 -5.88 -7.60 25.64
C ARG A 201 -4.81 -7.13 24.67
N TRP A 202 -5.11 -7.26 23.37
CA TRP A 202 -4.28 -6.81 22.25
C TRP A 202 -4.12 -5.27 22.17
N ASP A 203 -4.47 -4.54 23.24
CA ASP A 203 -4.41 -3.08 23.34
C ASP A 203 -3.28 -2.56 24.26
N GLY A 204 -2.41 -3.45 24.75
CA GLY A 204 -1.23 -3.09 25.54
C GLY A 204 -1.53 -2.65 26.99
N ARG A 205 -2.72 -2.97 27.51
CA ARG A 205 -3.09 -2.65 28.91
C ARG A 205 -2.55 -3.67 29.92
N GLU A 206 -2.10 -3.18 31.07
CA GLU A 206 -1.48 -3.95 32.16
C GLU A 206 -2.48 -4.77 33.03
N ASP A 207 -3.79 -4.68 32.82
CA ASP A 207 -4.77 -5.19 33.79
C ASP A 207 -5.00 -6.71 33.78
N HIS A 208 -4.36 -7.48 32.88
CA HIS A 208 -4.31 -8.95 32.94
C HIS A 208 -3.05 -9.47 32.24
N VAL A 209 -1.88 -9.28 32.88
CA VAL A 209 -0.60 -9.82 32.40
C VAL A 209 -0.65 -11.35 32.42
N LEU A 210 -0.45 -11.97 31.27
CA LEU A 210 -0.34 -13.41 31.07
C LEU A 210 1.08 -13.90 31.39
N ILE A 211 2.09 -13.12 30.96
CA ILE A 211 3.48 -13.30 31.36
C ILE A 211 4.17 -11.92 31.42
N ALA A 212 4.84 -11.64 32.54
CA ALA A 212 5.49 -10.37 32.80
C ALA A 212 6.95 -10.41 32.34
N GLN A 213 7.47 -9.24 31.98
CA GLN A 213 8.88 -8.99 31.81
C GLN A 213 9.51 -8.61 33.15
N ALA A 214 10.73 -9.05 33.38
CA ALA A 214 11.51 -8.72 34.57
C ALA A 214 12.92 -8.29 34.14
N HIS A 215 13.10 -6.98 33.92
CA HIS A 215 14.37 -6.42 33.46
C HIS A 215 15.32 -6.23 34.66
N SER A 216 16.42 -6.99 34.69
CA SER A 216 17.49 -6.85 35.68
C SER A 216 18.87 -7.03 35.02
N PRO A 217 19.97 -6.61 35.66
CA PRO A 217 21.32 -6.89 35.15
C PRO A 217 21.59 -8.39 34.92
N GLU A 218 21.01 -9.26 35.74
CA GLU A 218 21.11 -10.72 35.60
C GLU A 218 20.30 -11.20 34.40
N ASP A 219 19.08 -10.68 34.20
CA ASP A 219 18.26 -11.01 33.03
C ASP A 219 18.90 -10.52 31.73
N ASP A 220 19.54 -9.34 31.72
CA ASP A 220 20.28 -8.84 30.57
C ASP A 220 21.32 -9.87 30.10
N ILE A 221 22.05 -10.48 31.04
CA ILE A 221 23.05 -11.51 30.75
C ILE A 221 22.38 -12.82 30.32
N ALA A 222 21.30 -13.23 30.98
CA ALA A 222 20.56 -14.43 30.60
C ALA A 222 19.99 -14.34 29.18
N PHE A 223 19.41 -13.19 28.83
CA PHE A 223 18.88 -12.89 27.50
C PHE A 223 19.97 -12.95 26.43
N ILE A 224 21.07 -12.20 26.60
CA ILE A 224 22.13 -12.15 25.58
C ILE A 224 22.80 -13.52 25.42
N ALA A 225 22.94 -14.27 26.51
CA ALA A 225 23.45 -15.64 26.48
C ALA A 225 22.52 -16.58 25.72
N HIS A 226 21.20 -16.44 25.90
CA HIS A 226 20.21 -17.23 25.20
C HIS A 226 20.22 -16.97 23.69
N VAL A 227 20.33 -15.71 23.25
CA VAL A 227 20.35 -15.39 21.81
C VAL A 227 21.71 -15.58 21.15
N ALA A 228 22.77 -15.80 21.93
CA ALA A 228 24.14 -15.96 21.44
C ALA A 228 24.34 -17.01 20.33
N PRO A 229 23.67 -18.19 20.34
CA PRO A 229 23.78 -19.15 19.24
C PRO A 229 23.35 -18.55 17.90
N TYR A 230 22.29 -17.75 17.87
CA TYR A 230 21.84 -17.06 16.65
C TYR A 230 22.86 -15.99 16.22
N LEU A 231 23.37 -15.19 17.17
CA LEU A 231 24.37 -14.15 16.86
C LEU A 231 25.66 -14.71 16.25
N ARG A 232 26.04 -15.93 16.64
CA ARG A 232 27.22 -16.64 16.12
C ARG A 232 27.03 -17.24 14.73
N ASP A 233 25.79 -17.54 14.34
CA ASP A 233 25.52 -18.11 13.02
C ASP A 233 26.00 -17.16 11.91
N GLU A 234 26.73 -17.71 10.94
CA GLU A 234 27.35 -16.94 9.85
C GLU A 234 26.29 -16.30 8.93
N ARG A 235 25.09 -16.90 8.84
CA ARG A 235 23.96 -16.39 8.07
C ARG A 235 23.29 -15.20 8.77
N TYR A 236 23.55 -14.96 10.05
CA TYR A 236 22.88 -13.92 10.82
C TYR A 236 23.25 -12.52 10.29
N LEU A 237 22.23 -11.67 10.19
CA LEU A 237 22.34 -10.35 9.57
C LEU A 237 23.39 -9.48 10.28
N ARG A 238 24.32 -8.95 9.49
CA ARG A 238 25.39 -8.06 9.96
C ARG A 238 25.32 -6.68 9.31
N VAL A 239 25.65 -5.67 10.10
CA VAL A 239 25.86 -4.27 9.69
C VAL A 239 27.30 -3.93 10.03
N GLU A 240 28.12 -3.56 9.04
CA GLU A 240 29.55 -3.28 9.24
C GLU A 240 30.28 -4.45 9.93
N GLY A 241 29.91 -5.69 9.58
CA GLY A 241 30.45 -6.92 10.18
C GLY A 241 29.87 -7.30 11.55
N LYS A 242 29.07 -6.44 12.18
CA LYS A 242 28.52 -6.65 13.53
C LYS A 242 27.12 -7.28 13.48
N PRO A 243 26.84 -8.38 14.21
CA PRO A 243 25.49 -8.94 14.31
C PRO A 243 24.49 -7.91 14.84
N MET A 244 23.36 -7.76 14.13
CA MET A 244 22.33 -6.78 14.45
C MET A 244 21.29 -7.32 15.43
N LEU A 245 21.05 -6.60 16.53
CA LEU A 245 20.03 -6.93 17.51
C LEU A 245 19.14 -5.72 17.78
N LEU A 246 17.82 -5.91 17.67
CA LEU A 246 16.82 -4.86 17.90
C LEU A 246 16.11 -5.05 19.24
N VAL A 247 15.76 -3.94 19.88
CA VAL A 247 14.87 -3.89 21.04
C VAL A 247 13.60 -3.09 20.70
N TYR A 248 12.43 -3.65 20.98
CA TYR A 248 11.16 -3.03 20.59
C TYR A 248 10.83 -1.75 21.39
N ARG A 249 11.07 -1.75 22.71
CA ARG A 249 10.83 -0.63 23.63
C ARG A 249 11.97 -0.44 24.62
N PRO A 250 13.05 0.28 24.25
CA PRO A 250 14.17 0.51 25.15
C PRO A 250 13.76 1.27 26.43
N GLY A 251 12.67 2.04 26.41
CA GLY A 251 12.17 2.76 27.58
C GLY A 251 11.65 1.89 28.73
N LEU A 252 11.51 0.57 28.52
CA LEU A 252 11.17 -0.41 29.57
C LEU A 252 12.40 -0.94 30.32
N LEU A 253 13.61 -0.75 29.77
CA LEU A 253 14.85 -1.12 30.45
C LEU A 253 15.13 -0.10 31.57
N PRO A 254 15.53 -0.54 32.78
CA PRO A 254 15.83 0.38 33.88
C PRO A 254 16.95 1.37 33.53
N ASP A 255 17.97 0.91 32.84
CA ASP A 255 19.07 1.69 32.29
C ASP A 255 19.54 1.06 30.97
N PRO A 256 19.01 1.51 29.82
CA PRO A 256 19.31 0.90 28.53
C PRO A 256 20.79 1.05 28.13
N ALA A 257 21.47 2.11 28.55
CA ALA A 257 22.88 2.33 28.25
C ALA A 257 23.76 1.32 29.02
N ALA A 258 23.44 1.08 30.30
CA ALA A 258 24.12 0.05 31.09
C ALA A 258 23.83 -1.36 30.56
N THR A 259 22.60 -1.64 30.13
CA THR A 259 22.23 -2.91 29.47
C THR A 259 23.04 -3.12 28.18
N ALA A 260 23.11 -2.13 27.31
CA ALA A 260 23.91 -2.18 26.09
C ALA A 260 25.39 -2.45 26.37
N ALA A 261 25.95 -1.81 27.41
CA ALA A 261 27.33 -2.03 27.83
C ALA A 261 27.58 -3.45 28.37
N ARG A 262 26.63 -4.02 29.12
CA ARG A 262 26.68 -5.42 29.58
C ARG A 262 26.69 -6.39 28.40
N TRP A 263 25.77 -6.22 27.44
CA TRP A 263 25.68 -7.07 26.27
C TRP A 263 26.95 -7.04 25.41
N ARG A 264 27.47 -5.84 25.08
CA ARG A 264 28.71 -5.72 24.31
C ARG A 264 29.89 -6.41 24.98
N ARG A 265 30.05 -6.20 26.30
CA ARG A 265 31.11 -6.84 27.09
C ARG A 265 31.00 -8.35 27.06
N TRP A 266 29.81 -8.87 27.35
CA TRP A 266 29.55 -10.31 27.35
C TRP A 266 29.80 -10.93 25.97
N CYS A 267 29.31 -10.30 24.89
CA CYS A 267 29.54 -10.76 23.52
C CYS A 267 31.03 -10.80 23.15
N HIS A 268 31.80 -9.79 23.55
CA HIS A 268 33.25 -9.77 23.34
C HIS A 268 33.95 -10.88 24.12
N GLU A 269 33.64 -11.07 25.41
CA GLU A 269 34.21 -12.12 26.26
C GLU A 269 33.88 -13.53 25.75
N GLN A 270 32.76 -13.69 25.06
CA GLN A 270 32.27 -14.98 24.53
C GLN A 270 32.63 -15.22 23.05
N GLY A 271 33.50 -14.39 22.48
CA GLY A 271 34.02 -14.55 21.12
C GLY A 271 33.07 -14.16 19.99
N ILE A 272 31.96 -13.48 20.28
CA ILE A 272 31.02 -12.97 19.26
C ILE A 272 31.55 -11.66 18.65
N GLY A 273 32.27 -10.86 19.45
CA GLY A 273 32.77 -9.55 19.07
C GLY A 273 31.75 -8.43 19.27
N ASP A 274 31.89 -7.35 18.52
CA ASP A 274 30.98 -6.20 18.58
C ASP A 274 29.60 -6.53 18.01
N ILE A 275 28.55 -6.03 18.66
CA ILE A 275 27.15 -6.12 18.20
C ILE A 275 26.65 -4.74 17.75
N HIS A 276 25.74 -4.72 16.77
CA HIS A 276 25.03 -3.52 16.32
C HIS A 276 23.66 -3.46 16.98
N LEU A 277 23.47 -2.53 17.91
CA LEU A 277 22.21 -2.37 18.65
C LEU A 277 21.33 -1.33 18.00
N ALA A 278 20.10 -1.71 17.67
CA ALA A 278 19.09 -0.79 17.19
C ALA A 278 17.80 -0.89 18.01
N TYR A 279 16.94 0.11 17.91
CA TYR A 279 15.63 0.04 18.54
C TYR A 279 14.52 0.46 17.57
N VAL A 280 13.33 -0.06 17.80
CA VAL A 280 12.15 0.24 16.99
C VAL A 280 11.47 1.49 17.55
N GLN A 281 11.20 2.48 16.69
CA GLN A 281 10.44 3.68 17.05
C GLN A 281 8.93 3.39 17.14
N SER A 282 8.56 2.43 17.98
CA SER A 282 7.19 1.95 18.23
C SER A 282 6.44 2.86 19.20
N PHE A 283 7.07 3.22 20.31
CA PHE A 283 6.52 4.13 21.33
C PHE A 283 7.57 5.14 21.79
N ASP A 284 8.84 4.75 21.73
CA ASP A 284 9.98 5.58 22.05
C ASP A 284 10.47 6.31 20.80
N ASN A 285 11.03 7.51 20.99
CA ASN A 285 11.64 8.32 19.92
C ASN A 285 12.78 9.15 20.52
N VAL A 286 13.80 8.45 21.02
CA VAL A 286 15.00 9.02 21.66
C VAL A 286 16.20 8.94 20.74
N ASP A 287 17.22 9.76 20.96
CA ASP A 287 18.48 9.58 20.24
C ASP A 287 19.10 8.23 20.66
N PRO A 288 19.42 7.31 19.73
CA PRO A 288 19.99 6.01 20.08
C PRO A 288 21.31 6.15 20.86
N ARG A 289 22.08 7.23 20.65
CA ARG A 289 23.36 7.45 21.36
C ARG A 289 23.16 7.68 22.84
N ASP A 290 22.06 8.33 23.24
CA ASP A 290 21.74 8.62 24.64
C ASP A 290 21.42 7.35 25.45
N ILE A 291 21.05 6.26 24.76
CA ILE A 291 20.73 4.97 25.37
C ILE A 291 21.78 3.90 25.08
N GLY A 292 22.94 4.29 24.53
CA GLY A 292 24.04 3.38 24.21
C GLY A 292 23.83 2.51 22.97
N PHE A 293 22.84 2.83 22.12
CA PHE A 293 22.50 2.11 20.90
C PHE A 293 23.14 2.78 19.68
N ASP A 294 23.24 2.05 18.56
CA ASP A 294 23.90 2.48 17.33
C ASP A 294 22.92 3.14 16.34
N ALA A 295 21.65 2.72 16.35
CA ALA A 295 20.66 3.21 15.39
C ALA A 295 19.21 3.15 15.93
N ALA A 296 18.31 3.87 15.24
CA ALA A 296 16.87 3.70 15.37
C ALA A 296 16.29 3.13 14.06
N VAL A 297 15.15 2.44 14.16
CA VAL A 297 14.37 1.94 13.03
C VAL A 297 12.99 2.60 13.11
N SER A 298 12.60 3.39 12.11
CA SER A 298 11.22 3.93 12.09
C SER A 298 10.22 2.80 11.98
N PHE A 299 8.99 2.96 12.49
CA PHE A 299 8.03 1.85 12.54
C PHE A 299 6.59 2.32 12.26
N PRO A 300 6.29 2.77 11.04
CA PRO A 300 4.95 3.24 10.72
C PRO A 300 3.93 2.09 10.84
N PRO A 301 2.71 2.35 11.32
CA PRO A 301 2.12 3.68 11.53
C PRO A 301 2.40 4.31 12.91
N ASN A 302 3.26 3.72 13.74
CA ASN A 302 3.57 4.27 15.05
C ASN A 302 4.26 5.64 14.94
N ASN A 303 4.22 6.39 16.04
CA ASN A 303 4.74 7.77 16.12
C ASN A 303 4.15 8.77 15.10
N THR A 304 3.02 8.44 14.47
CA THR A 304 2.26 9.37 13.63
C THR A 304 1.07 9.97 14.39
N SER A 305 0.71 11.21 14.05
CA SER A 305 -0.47 11.90 14.60
C SER A 305 -1.36 12.33 13.43
N LEU A 306 -2.21 11.41 12.98
CA LEU A 306 -3.15 11.65 11.89
C LEU A 306 -4.56 11.90 12.42
N GLU A 307 -5.32 12.71 11.68
CA GLU A 307 -6.75 12.88 11.95
C GLU A 307 -7.54 11.74 11.30
N PRO A 308 -8.48 11.10 12.02
CA PRO A 308 -9.28 10.03 11.47
C PRO A 308 -10.27 10.56 10.40
N VAL A 309 -10.40 9.80 9.32
CA VAL A 309 -11.39 10.02 8.25
C VAL A 309 -12.68 9.23 8.46
N THR A 310 -12.89 8.65 9.65
CA THR A 310 -14.04 7.77 9.97
C THR A 310 -15.39 8.38 9.58
N SER A 311 -15.61 9.67 9.85
CA SER A 311 -16.88 10.35 9.53
C SER A 311 -17.22 10.46 8.04
N ARG A 312 -16.23 10.22 7.18
CA ARG A 312 -16.42 10.23 5.72
C ARG A 312 -16.85 8.87 5.18
N ARG A 313 -16.79 7.80 5.98
CA ARG A 313 -17.07 6.43 5.54
C ARG A 313 -18.49 6.00 5.92
N THR A 314 -19.10 5.20 5.06
CA THR A 314 -20.42 4.60 5.28
C THR A 314 -20.27 3.28 6.01
N LEU A 315 -20.88 3.14 7.19
CA LEU A 315 -20.76 1.95 8.04
C LEU A 315 -21.70 0.83 7.56
N LEU A 316 -21.18 -0.39 7.48
CA LEU A 316 -21.95 -1.63 7.30
C LEU A 316 -22.38 -2.20 8.66
N ASN A 317 -21.50 -2.09 9.66
CA ASN A 317 -21.80 -2.38 11.05
C ASN A 317 -22.13 -1.07 11.79
N PRO A 318 -23.39 -0.78 12.13
CA PRO A 318 -23.76 0.43 12.88
C PRO A 318 -23.13 0.49 14.28
N GLY A 319 -22.68 -0.65 14.81
CA GLY A 319 -22.00 -0.77 16.09
C GLY A 319 -20.49 -0.53 16.04
N TYR A 320 -19.91 -0.23 14.87
CA TYR A 320 -18.47 0.01 14.72
C TYR A 320 -18.01 1.23 15.54
N ARG A 321 -16.95 1.04 16.32
CA ARG A 321 -16.31 2.02 17.23
C ARG A 321 -14.82 2.22 16.94
N GLY A 322 -14.34 1.67 15.82
CA GLY A 322 -12.95 1.81 15.39
C GLY A 322 -12.63 3.18 14.81
N GLN A 323 -11.38 3.34 14.39
CA GLN A 323 -10.87 4.56 13.78
C GLN A 323 -10.30 4.27 12.39
N ILE A 324 -10.74 5.04 11.41
CA ILE A 324 -10.28 4.90 10.02
C ILE A 324 -9.36 6.07 9.72
N PHE A 325 -8.18 5.81 9.18
CA PHE A 325 -7.17 6.79 8.79
C PHE A 325 -6.86 6.64 7.30
N ASP A 326 -6.36 7.71 6.68
CA ASP A 326 -5.91 7.67 5.29
C ASP A 326 -4.44 7.23 5.24
N TRP A 327 -4.18 6.05 4.70
CA TRP A 327 -2.84 5.47 4.61
C TRP A 327 -1.86 6.39 3.87
N ARG A 328 -2.35 7.17 2.90
CA ARG A 328 -1.54 8.07 2.07
C ARG A 328 -0.82 9.15 2.88
N GLN A 329 -1.35 9.49 4.05
CA GLN A 329 -0.72 10.45 4.96
C GLN A 329 0.50 9.85 5.70
N LEU A 330 0.63 8.52 5.79
CA LEU A 330 1.83 7.87 6.33
C LEU A 330 3.02 7.97 5.37
N ALA A 331 2.74 7.91 4.06
CA ALA A 331 3.74 7.95 2.99
C ALA A 331 4.34 9.35 2.76
N THR A 332 4.24 10.26 3.72
CA THR A 332 4.79 11.61 3.61
C THR A 332 6.18 11.66 4.25
N PRO A 333 7.19 12.27 3.59
CA PRO A 333 8.52 12.40 4.16
C PRO A 333 8.49 13.11 5.53
N PRO A 334 9.39 12.74 6.46
CA PRO A 334 9.50 13.45 7.73
C PRO A 334 9.88 14.92 7.49
N ALA A 335 9.29 15.83 8.27
CA ALA A 335 9.55 17.27 8.15
C ALA A 335 11.01 17.65 8.47
N ARG A 336 11.72 16.81 9.23
CA ARG A 336 13.13 16.98 9.56
C ARG A 336 13.81 15.63 9.62
N GLU A 337 14.97 15.52 8.99
CA GLU A 337 15.81 14.33 9.08
C GLU A 337 16.50 14.27 10.46
N PRO A 338 16.60 13.07 11.06
CA PRO A 338 17.26 12.90 12.34
C PRO A 338 18.78 13.12 12.21
N ILE A 339 19.41 13.58 13.29
CA ILE A 339 20.86 13.80 13.39
C ILE A 339 21.64 12.54 13.80
N TYR A 340 20.97 11.41 13.86
CA TYR A 340 21.49 10.09 14.23
C TYR A 340 21.15 9.08 13.15
N ARG A 341 21.82 7.92 13.16
CA ARG A 341 21.57 6.84 12.20
C ARG A 341 20.13 6.32 12.34
N LEU A 342 19.30 6.59 11.33
CA LEU A 342 17.94 6.09 11.22
C LEU A 342 17.85 5.15 10.02
N TYR A 343 17.35 3.94 10.26
CA TYR A 343 16.86 3.06 9.20
C TYR A 343 15.39 3.40 8.93
N PRO A 344 15.05 3.96 7.76
CA PRO A 344 13.67 4.24 7.41
C PRO A 344 12.90 2.94 7.21
N ALA A 345 11.58 3.03 7.34
CA ALA A 345 10.70 1.90 7.18
C ALA A 345 9.37 2.31 6.55
N VAL A 346 8.75 1.34 5.87
CA VAL A 346 7.46 1.47 5.20
C VAL A 346 6.54 0.31 5.60
N ASN A 347 5.26 0.39 5.29
CA ASN A 347 4.33 -0.74 5.37
C ASN A 347 3.44 -0.81 4.11
N PRO A 348 3.02 -2.01 3.65
CA PRO A 348 2.11 -2.13 2.50
C PRO A 348 0.67 -1.74 2.85
N GLY A 349 0.32 -1.72 4.13
CA GLY A 349 -1.00 -1.40 4.65
C GLY A 349 -1.04 -1.62 6.16
N TRP A 350 -2.14 -1.23 6.80
CA TRP A 350 -2.34 -1.52 8.23
C TRP A 350 -3.83 -1.57 8.59
N ASP A 351 -4.27 -2.68 9.16
CA ASP A 351 -5.62 -2.91 9.68
C ASP A 351 -5.65 -4.01 10.74
N ASN A 352 -5.92 -3.65 12.01
CA ASN A 352 -6.02 -4.62 13.10
C ASN A 352 -7.46 -4.97 13.51
N GLU A 353 -8.43 -4.77 12.62
CA GLU A 353 -9.80 -5.22 12.85
C GLU A 353 -9.87 -6.70 13.25
N ALA A 354 -9.03 -7.57 12.68
CA ALA A 354 -8.93 -8.99 13.03
C ALA A 354 -8.61 -9.23 14.53
N ARG A 355 -7.74 -8.41 15.14
CA ARG A 355 -7.43 -8.48 16.58
C ARG A 355 -8.44 -7.71 17.45
N ARG A 356 -9.12 -6.71 16.89
CA ARG A 356 -9.99 -5.77 17.62
C ARG A 356 -11.36 -5.60 16.95
N SER A 357 -12.09 -6.71 16.76
CA SER A 357 -13.37 -6.69 16.04
C SER A 357 -14.36 -5.63 16.57
N GLY A 358 -14.91 -4.83 15.66
CA GLY A 358 -15.79 -3.69 15.89
C GLY A 358 -15.08 -2.44 16.40
N ALA A 359 -13.77 -2.47 16.64
CA ALA A 359 -13.01 -1.40 17.30
C ALA A 359 -11.56 -1.27 16.78
N GLY A 360 -11.26 -1.82 15.60
CA GLY A 360 -9.94 -1.75 14.99
C GLY A 360 -9.51 -0.34 14.60
N ARG A 361 -8.22 -0.18 14.33
CA ARG A 361 -7.68 0.94 13.58
C ARG A 361 -7.45 0.45 12.15
N THR A 362 -7.89 1.21 11.16
CA THR A 362 -7.77 0.79 9.76
C THR A 362 -7.21 1.94 8.93
N TYR A 363 -6.20 1.67 8.12
CA TYR A 363 -5.59 2.63 7.21
C TYR A 363 -6.03 2.28 5.78
N VAL A 364 -7.03 3.02 5.29
CA VAL A 364 -7.62 2.83 3.96
C VAL A 364 -6.81 3.55 2.88
N ASN A 365 -7.06 3.21 1.62
CA ASN A 365 -6.42 3.80 0.43
C ASN A 365 -4.93 3.40 0.25
N ALA A 366 -4.49 2.30 0.87
CA ALA A 366 -3.19 1.70 0.57
C ALA A 366 -3.25 1.02 -0.80
N SER A 367 -2.19 1.16 -1.61
CA SER A 367 -2.10 0.48 -2.91
C SER A 367 -0.65 0.07 -3.21
N PRO A 368 -0.41 -0.98 -4.02
CA PRO A 368 0.94 -1.37 -4.45
C PRO A 368 1.70 -0.21 -5.10
N ALA A 369 1.04 0.60 -5.92
CA ALA A 369 1.63 1.79 -6.53
C ALA A 369 2.04 2.85 -5.49
N GLY A 370 1.17 3.12 -4.51
CA GLY A 370 1.47 4.02 -3.39
C GLY A 370 2.65 3.52 -2.54
N TYR A 371 2.66 2.23 -2.22
CA TYR A 371 3.73 1.57 -1.49
C TYR A 371 5.07 1.61 -2.23
N ALA A 372 5.10 1.30 -3.54
CA ALA A 372 6.32 1.39 -4.35
C ALA A 372 6.88 2.83 -4.37
N SER A 373 6.02 3.83 -4.44
CA SER A 373 6.43 5.24 -4.34
C SER A 373 7.06 5.55 -2.99
N TRP A 374 6.40 5.17 -1.89
CA TRP A 374 6.92 5.42 -0.54
C TRP A 374 8.21 4.67 -0.27
N LEU A 375 8.34 3.43 -0.75
CA LEU A 375 9.56 2.64 -0.62
C LEU A 375 10.72 3.30 -1.39
N ARG A 376 10.50 3.86 -2.58
CA ARG A 376 11.53 4.64 -3.29
C ARG A 376 11.98 5.87 -2.50
N ASP A 377 11.04 6.59 -1.88
CA ASP A 377 11.37 7.73 -1.03
C ASP A 377 12.18 7.30 0.21
N ALA A 378 11.81 6.17 0.83
CA ALA A 378 12.54 5.58 1.95
C ALA A 378 13.94 5.10 1.56
N ILE A 379 14.11 4.51 0.38
CA ILE A 379 15.42 4.18 -0.20
C ILE A 379 16.26 5.45 -0.38
N GLY A 380 15.66 6.52 -0.94
CA GLY A 380 16.32 7.81 -1.06
C GLY A 380 16.78 8.38 0.28
N LEU A 381 15.97 8.26 1.34
CA LEU A 381 16.35 8.63 2.70
C LEU A 381 17.46 7.73 3.26
N ALA A 382 17.40 6.42 3.04
CA ALA A 382 18.44 5.49 3.47
C ALA A 382 19.81 5.80 2.83
N HIS A 383 19.85 6.21 1.56
CA HIS A 383 21.10 6.66 0.94
C HIS A 383 21.69 7.91 1.59
N ARG A 384 20.86 8.77 2.20
CA ARG A 384 21.33 9.96 2.93
C ARG A 384 21.76 9.64 4.36
N CYS A 385 21.04 8.74 5.04
CA CYS A 385 21.30 8.36 6.42
C CYS A 385 22.43 7.32 6.56
N THR A 386 22.56 6.41 5.61
CA THR A 386 23.50 5.27 5.61
C THR A 386 24.05 5.02 4.20
N PRO A 387 24.89 5.92 3.66
CA PRO A 387 25.31 5.90 2.26
C PRO A 387 26.07 4.63 1.85
N ASP A 388 26.90 4.08 2.74
CA ASP A 388 27.75 2.92 2.42
C ASP A 388 26.96 1.60 2.35
N ALA A 389 25.84 1.52 3.07
CA ALA A 389 24.98 0.34 3.13
C ALA A 389 23.53 0.75 3.39
N PRO A 390 22.80 1.24 2.37
CA PRO A 390 21.42 1.67 2.51
C PRO A 390 20.54 0.51 2.97
N ILE A 391 19.89 0.67 4.12
CA ILE A 391 18.99 -0.32 4.71
C ILE A 391 17.62 0.33 4.89
N VAL A 392 16.57 -0.38 4.47
CA VAL A 392 15.17 0.01 4.68
C VAL A 392 14.43 -1.17 5.30
N PHE A 393 13.62 -0.90 6.32
CA PHE A 393 12.76 -1.90 6.93
C PHE A 393 11.36 -1.91 6.29
N VAL A 394 10.71 -3.06 6.27
CA VAL A 394 9.30 -3.18 5.89
C VAL A 394 8.53 -3.83 7.02
N ASN A 395 7.49 -3.15 7.49
CA ASN A 395 6.50 -3.68 8.43
C ASN A 395 5.28 -4.14 7.62
N ALA A 396 5.09 -5.42 7.30
CA ALA A 396 5.92 -6.58 7.62
C ALA A 396 5.84 -7.61 6.48
N TRP A 397 6.56 -8.73 6.63
CA TRP A 397 6.38 -9.90 5.77
C TRP A 397 4.98 -10.50 5.96
N ASN A 398 4.62 -10.86 7.20
CA ASN A 398 3.46 -11.69 7.52
C ASN A 398 2.64 -11.24 8.76
N GLU A 399 2.50 -9.94 9.05
CA GLU A 399 1.60 -9.45 10.12
C GLU A 399 0.12 -9.46 9.68
N TRP A 400 -0.43 -10.66 9.45
CA TRP A 400 -1.76 -10.87 8.88
C TRP A 400 -2.89 -10.24 9.69
N ALA A 401 -2.86 -10.34 11.01
CA ALA A 401 -3.91 -9.81 11.86
C ALA A 401 -3.81 -8.28 12.09
N GLU A 402 -2.73 -7.64 11.62
CA GLU A 402 -2.60 -6.18 11.52
C GLU A 402 -2.62 -5.68 10.07
N GLY A 403 -2.91 -6.55 9.09
CA GLY A 403 -3.01 -6.16 7.68
C GLY A 403 -1.71 -5.62 7.06
N ALA A 404 -0.57 -5.73 7.75
CA ALA A 404 0.73 -5.27 7.31
C ALA A 404 1.52 -6.43 6.66
N VAL A 405 1.04 -6.88 5.49
CA VAL A 405 1.47 -8.13 4.85
C VAL A 405 2.02 -7.89 3.45
N LEU A 406 3.25 -8.35 3.21
CA LEU A 406 3.84 -8.47 1.87
C LEU A 406 3.56 -9.83 1.22
N GLU A 407 3.32 -10.89 2.00
CA GLU A 407 2.96 -12.20 1.45
C GLU A 407 1.77 -12.11 0.49
N PRO A 408 1.73 -12.96 -0.55
CA PRO A 408 0.62 -13.00 -1.48
C PRO A 408 -0.72 -13.27 -0.79
N ASP A 409 -1.71 -12.44 -1.11
CA ASP A 409 -3.08 -12.58 -0.64
C ASP A 409 -4.05 -12.78 -1.80
N ALA A 410 -5.25 -13.28 -1.53
CA ALA A 410 -6.23 -13.59 -2.56
C ALA A 410 -6.67 -12.33 -3.35
N LEU A 411 -6.64 -11.15 -2.71
CA LEU A 411 -7.13 -9.90 -3.28
C LEU A 411 -6.15 -9.33 -4.32
N ARG A 412 -4.85 -9.38 -4.04
CA ARG A 412 -3.81 -8.72 -4.84
C ARG A 412 -2.75 -9.66 -5.42
N GLY A 413 -2.76 -10.94 -5.05
CA GLY A 413 -1.74 -11.90 -5.47
C GLY A 413 -0.36 -11.36 -5.13
N HIS A 414 0.52 -11.25 -6.13
CA HIS A 414 1.91 -10.82 -5.97
C HIS A 414 2.11 -9.30 -6.05
N ALA A 415 1.05 -8.49 -6.11
CA ALA A 415 1.21 -7.06 -6.41
C ALA A 415 2.09 -6.30 -5.40
N TRP A 416 2.04 -6.64 -4.11
CA TRP A 416 2.91 -6.04 -3.09
C TRP A 416 4.39 -6.41 -3.27
N LEU A 417 4.66 -7.66 -3.64
CA LEU A 417 6.01 -8.14 -3.93
C LEU A 417 6.54 -7.53 -5.23
N GLU A 418 5.71 -7.43 -6.26
CA GLU A 418 6.05 -6.75 -7.52
C GLU A 418 6.33 -5.27 -7.32
N ALA A 419 5.54 -4.60 -6.47
CA ALA A 419 5.80 -3.23 -6.06
C ALA A 419 7.13 -3.08 -5.28
N THR A 420 7.49 -4.08 -4.47
CA THR A 420 8.78 -4.13 -3.76
C THR A 420 9.94 -4.23 -4.75
N ARG A 421 9.87 -5.19 -5.68
CA ARG A 421 10.88 -5.40 -6.74
C ARG A 421 11.03 -4.17 -7.64
N SER A 422 9.91 -3.56 -8.02
CA SER A 422 9.85 -2.31 -8.78
C SER A 422 10.61 -1.18 -8.06
N ALA A 423 10.32 -0.95 -6.77
CA ALA A 423 10.96 0.11 -6.01
C ALA A 423 12.48 -0.08 -5.83
N LEU A 424 12.95 -1.33 -5.82
CA LEU A 424 14.37 -1.68 -5.77
C LEU A 424 15.08 -1.60 -7.11
N THR A 425 14.33 -1.57 -8.21
CA THR A 425 14.87 -1.51 -9.57
C THR A 425 15.03 -0.05 -9.99
N PRO A 426 16.22 0.39 -10.42
CA PRO A 426 16.40 1.73 -10.95
C PRO A 426 15.46 2.00 -12.13
N LEU A 427 14.77 3.14 -12.09
CA LEU A 427 13.89 3.56 -13.19
C LEU A 427 14.73 4.09 -14.37
N PRO A 428 14.24 3.93 -15.61
CA PRO A 428 14.90 4.52 -16.78
C PRO A 428 14.94 6.05 -16.69
N ALA A 429 16.05 6.66 -17.13
CA ALA A 429 16.29 8.10 -17.03
C ALA A 429 15.27 8.95 -17.81
N THR A 430 14.84 8.48 -18.99
CA THR A 430 13.84 9.15 -19.84
C THR A 430 12.85 8.11 -20.37
N PRO A 431 11.76 7.83 -19.65
CA PRO A 431 10.78 6.86 -20.11
C PRO A 431 10.02 7.40 -21.33
N ALA A 432 9.94 6.59 -22.38
CA ALA A 432 9.06 6.86 -23.51
C ALA A 432 7.58 6.91 -23.06
N PRO A 433 6.74 7.77 -23.66
CA PRO A 433 5.30 7.74 -23.39
C PRO A 433 4.69 6.42 -23.88
N CYS A 434 3.66 5.96 -23.18
CA CYS A 434 2.99 4.69 -23.47
C CYS A 434 1.60 4.93 -24.07
N ALA A 435 1.33 4.41 -25.27
CA ALA A 435 -0.03 4.38 -25.80
C ALA A 435 -0.72 3.09 -25.33
N VAL A 436 -1.82 3.26 -24.61
CA VAL A 436 -2.66 2.17 -24.10
C VAL A 436 -3.90 2.08 -24.98
N ILE A 437 -4.00 1.04 -25.79
CA ILE A 437 -5.05 0.88 -26.80
C ILE A 437 -5.97 -0.27 -26.39
N HIS A 438 -7.25 -0.01 -26.18
CA HIS A 438 -8.24 -1.07 -26.05
C HIS A 438 -8.82 -1.43 -27.43
N ALA A 439 -8.48 -2.63 -27.91
CA ALA A 439 -8.81 -3.14 -29.24
C ALA A 439 -9.98 -4.13 -29.18
N TRP A 440 -11.20 -3.62 -29.37
CA TRP A 440 -12.41 -4.44 -29.55
C TRP A 440 -12.72 -4.72 -31.03
N HIS A 441 -12.53 -3.70 -31.88
CA HIS A 441 -12.61 -3.77 -33.34
C HIS A 441 -11.19 -3.83 -33.94
N PRO A 442 -10.68 -5.02 -34.33
CA PRO A 442 -9.32 -5.16 -34.83
C PRO A 442 -9.06 -4.38 -36.12
N GLU A 443 -10.08 -4.22 -36.96
CA GLU A 443 -9.97 -3.52 -38.26
C GLU A 443 -9.62 -2.03 -38.13
N LEU A 444 -9.78 -1.45 -36.93
CA LEU A 444 -9.49 -0.05 -36.65
C LEU A 444 -8.13 0.18 -35.99
N ILE A 445 -7.34 -0.87 -35.77
CA ILE A 445 -5.98 -0.76 -35.20
C ILE A 445 -5.07 0.00 -36.15
N GLU A 446 -5.19 -0.24 -37.46
CA GLU A 446 -4.38 0.43 -38.48
C GLU A 446 -4.49 1.96 -38.40
N ASP A 447 -5.69 2.50 -38.24
CA ASP A 447 -5.93 3.95 -38.07
C ASP A 447 -5.12 4.53 -36.90
N ILE A 448 -5.19 3.86 -35.73
CA ILE A 448 -4.51 4.29 -34.51
C ILE A 448 -2.98 4.19 -34.68
N VAL A 449 -2.49 3.08 -35.21
CA VAL A 449 -1.05 2.85 -35.44
C VAL A 449 -0.49 3.89 -36.40
N ASN A 450 -1.20 4.18 -37.50
CA ASN A 450 -0.78 5.17 -38.47
C ASN A 450 -0.75 6.59 -37.86
N ALA A 451 -1.76 6.94 -37.06
CA ALA A 451 -1.77 8.22 -36.33
C ALA A 451 -0.59 8.33 -35.36
N LEU A 452 -0.27 7.27 -34.60
CA LEU A 452 0.88 7.24 -33.69
C LEU A 452 2.21 7.35 -34.45
N ARG A 453 2.39 6.63 -35.55
CA ARG A 453 3.60 6.70 -36.40
C ARG A 453 3.84 8.11 -36.94
N ALA A 454 2.78 8.80 -37.37
CA ALA A 454 2.87 10.16 -37.90
C ALA A 454 3.42 11.17 -36.89
N THR A 455 3.32 10.90 -35.58
CA THR A 455 3.86 11.79 -34.54
C THR A 455 5.38 11.77 -34.41
N LEU A 456 6.05 10.74 -34.95
CA LEU A 456 7.49 10.47 -34.76
C LEU A 456 7.94 10.32 -33.30
N ILE A 457 7.00 10.17 -32.36
CA ILE A 457 7.29 9.88 -30.95
C ILE A 457 7.58 8.37 -30.83
N PRO A 458 8.62 7.97 -30.07
CA PRO A 458 8.96 6.56 -29.86
C PRO A 458 8.01 5.93 -28.83
N TRP A 459 6.79 5.61 -29.25
CA TRP A 459 5.77 5.05 -28.37
C TRP A 459 6.09 3.64 -27.89
N ARG A 460 5.93 3.40 -26.58
CA ARG A 460 5.65 2.06 -26.07
C ARG A 460 4.18 1.74 -26.29
N LEU A 461 3.85 0.54 -26.77
CA LEU A 461 2.47 0.15 -27.02
C LEU A 461 2.03 -0.96 -26.08
N VAL A 462 0.90 -0.75 -25.42
CA VAL A 462 0.16 -1.77 -24.67
C VAL A 462 -1.22 -1.88 -25.29
N VAL A 463 -1.57 -3.08 -25.75
CA VAL A 463 -2.87 -3.34 -26.40
C VAL A 463 -3.66 -4.28 -25.51
N THR A 464 -4.86 -3.86 -25.11
CA THR A 464 -5.79 -4.73 -24.39
C THR A 464 -6.87 -5.25 -25.32
N THR A 465 -7.28 -6.50 -25.16
CA THR A 465 -8.35 -7.09 -25.97
C THR A 465 -9.04 -8.24 -25.23
N ALA A 466 -10.12 -8.76 -25.80
CA ALA A 466 -10.85 -9.91 -25.28
C ALA A 466 -10.37 -11.23 -25.92
N PRO A 467 -10.50 -12.39 -25.24
CA PRO A 467 -10.08 -13.68 -25.78
C PRO A 467 -10.58 -13.95 -27.20
N GLU A 468 -11.83 -13.61 -27.49
CA GLU A 468 -12.49 -13.79 -28.79
C GLU A 468 -11.96 -12.87 -29.90
N ARG A 469 -11.15 -11.87 -29.56
CA ARG A 469 -10.52 -10.93 -30.50
C ARG A 469 -9.00 -11.10 -30.58
N ALA A 470 -8.39 -11.86 -29.67
CA ALA A 470 -6.94 -11.91 -29.48
C ALA A 470 -6.17 -12.31 -30.76
N ASP A 471 -6.62 -13.34 -31.48
CA ASP A 471 -5.98 -13.79 -32.71
C ASP A 471 -6.06 -12.74 -33.80
N ALA A 472 -7.21 -12.07 -33.95
CA ALA A 472 -7.41 -11.03 -34.96
C ALA A 472 -6.56 -9.78 -34.66
N VAL A 473 -6.50 -9.36 -33.39
CA VAL A 473 -5.64 -8.25 -32.94
C VAL A 473 -4.17 -8.56 -33.17
N SER A 474 -3.71 -9.76 -32.78
CA SER A 474 -2.32 -10.17 -32.96
C SER A 474 -1.94 -10.27 -34.44
N SER A 475 -2.83 -10.81 -35.27
CA SER A 475 -2.63 -10.90 -36.72
C SER A 475 -2.50 -9.51 -37.35
N GLU A 476 -3.32 -8.56 -36.92
CA GLU A 476 -3.30 -7.19 -37.42
C GLU A 476 -2.04 -6.42 -37.00
N LEU A 477 -1.62 -6.55 -35.74
CA LEU A 477 -0.36 -5.97 -35.26
C LEU A 477 0.86 -6.54 -36.01
N ALA A 478 0.85 -7.86 -36.28
CA ALA A 478 1.89 -8.52 -37.06
C ALA A 478 1.90 -8.02 -38.52
N ARG A 479 0.73 -7.89 -39.16
CA ARG A 479 0.59 -7.33 -40.52
C ARG A 479 1.15 -5.91 -40.59
N LEU A 480 0.91 -5.10 -39.58
CA LEU A 480 1.41 -3.74 -39.49
C LEU A 480 2.90 -3.66 -39.11
N GLY A 481 3.52 -4.77 -38.69
CA GLY A 481 4.91 -4.81 -38.23
C GLY A 481 5.14 -4.03 -36.93
N VAL A 482 4.18 -4.10 -36.00
CA VAL A 482 4.19 -3.36 -34.74
C VAL A 482 4.46 -4.30 -33.57
N SER A 483 5.45 -3.95 -32.73
CA SER A 483 5.67 -4.61 -31.44
C SER A 483 4.82 -3.94 -30.37
N ALA A 484 3.97 -4.73 -29.70
CA ALA A 484 3.13 -4.27 -28.59
C ALA A 484 3.01 -5.35 -27.52
N ASP A 485 2.84 -4.93 -26.26
CA ASP A 485 2.47 -5.83 -25.16
C ASP A 485 0.96 -6.09 -25.23
N VAL A 486 0.56 -7.27 -25.69
CA VAL A 486 -0.85 -7.64 -25.86
C VAL A 486 -1.36 -8.33 -24.60
N MET A 487 -2.34 -7.72 -23.94
CA MET A 487 -2.92 -8.18 -22.69
C MET A 487 -4.38 -8.58 -22.89
N ILE A 488 -4.68 -9.84 -22.63
CA ILE A 488 -6.01 -10.43 -22.86
C ILE A 488 -6.80 -10.45 -21.55
N PHE A 489 -8.02 -9.90 -21.59
CA PHE A 489 -8.92 -9.81 -20.43
C PHE A 489 -10.34 -10.22 -20.80
N ALA A 490 -11.09 -10.76 -19.84
CA ALA A 490 -12.51 -11.03 -20.05
C ALA A 490 -13.26 -9.77 -20.54
N ASN A 491 -14.28 -9.95 -21.39
CA ASN A 491 -15.12 -8.86 -21.90
C ASN A 491 -16.07 -8.34 -20.80
N GLN A 492 -15.50 -7.60 -19.85
CA GLN A 492 -16.14 -7.11 -18.64
C GLN A 492 -15.62 -5.70 -18.34
N GLY A 493 -16.52 -4.78 -18.00
CA GLY A 493 -16.13 -3.39 -17.70
C GLY A 493 -15.57 -2.61 -18.91
N ARG A 494 -15.82 -3.07 -20.14
CA ARG A 494 -15.46 -2.42 -21.42
C ARG A 494 -13.97 -2.09 -21.51
N ASP A 495 -13.63 -0.88 -21.93
CA ASP A 495 -12.25 -0.38 -22.00
C ASP A 495 -11.71 0.08 -20.64
N ILE A 496 -12.55 0.17 -19.61
CA ILE A 496 -12.20 0.77 -18.31
C ILE A 496 -11.55 -0.25 -17.38
N LEU A 497 -12.14 -1.43 -17.19
CA LEU A 497 -11.55 -2.46 -16.32
C LEU A 497 -10.18 -2.95 -16.85
N PRO A 498 -10.04 -3.32 -18.13
CA PRO A 498 -8.73 -3.61 -18.74
C PRO A 498 -7.74 -2.46 -18.58
N PHE A 499 -8.20 -1.21 -18.71
CA PHE A 499 -7.34 -0.05 -18.53
C PHE A 499 -6.85 0.09 -17.08
N LEU A 500 -7.71 -0.09 -16.06
CA LEU A 500 -7.28 -0.05 -14.65
C LEU A 500 -6.23 -1.13 -14.36
N LYS A 501 -6.40 -2.33 -14.91
CA LYS A 501 -5.41 -3.43 -14.79
C LYS A 501 -4.08 -3.09 -15.46
N VAL A 502 -4.10 -2.43 -16.62
CA VAL A 502 -2.88 -1.92 -17.27
C VAL A 502 -2.27 -0.78 -16.45
N LEU A 503 -3.07 0.16 -15.97
CA LEU A 503 -2.62 1.30 -15.16
C LEU A 503 -1.89 0.82 -13.91
N ALA A 504 -2.37 -0.23 -13.25
CA ALA A 504 -1.69 -0.85 -12.12
C ALA A 504 -0.27 -1.33 -12.47
N ARG A 505 -0.08 -1.97 -13.62
CA ARG A 505 1.25 -2.39 -14.11
C ARG A 505 2.14 -1.21 -14.48
N LEU A 506 1.61 -0.26 -15.24
CA LEU A 506 2.35 0.94 -15.66
C LEU A 506 2.80 1.81 -14.48
N SER A 507 2.04 1.78 -13.38
CA SER A 507 2.40 2.47 -12.14
C SER A 507 3.62 1.88 -11.44
N LEU A 508 4.04 0.66 -11.81
CA LEU A 508 5.19 -0.05 -11.23
C LEU A 508 6.40 -0.13 -12.17
N ASP A 509 6.27 0.15 -13.46
CA ASP A 509 7.38 -0.06 -14.42
C ASP A 509 8.10 1.23 -14.84
N GLY A 510 7.82 2.34 -14.16
CA GLY A 510 8.44 3.65 -14.42
C GLY A 510 7.77 4.46 -15.53
N THR A 511 6.69 3.97 -16.12
CA THR A 511 5.90 4.75 -17.08
C THR A 511 5.35 6.01 -16.42
N GLN A 512 5.64 7.17 -17.00
CA GLN A 512 5.22 8.47 -16.43
C GLN A 512 4.00 9.06 -17.15
N LEU A 513 3.91 8.88 -18.46
CA LEU A 513 2.88 9.46 -19.31
C LEU A 513 2.23 8.39 -20.17
N ILE A 514 0.91 8.46 -20.27
CA ILE A 514 0.11 7.61 -21.13
C ILE A 514 -0.74 8.42 -22.09
N LEU A 515 -1.04 7.80 -23.23
CA LEU A 515 -2.14 8.17 -24.12
C LEU A 515 -3.10 6.98 -24.18
N LYS A 516 -4.30 7.14 -23.62
CA LYS A 516 -5.34 6.11 -23.65
C LYS A 516 -6.21 6.26 -24.89
N LEU A 517 -6.37 5.19 -25.66
CA LEU A 517 -7.13 5.11 -26.90
C LEU A 517 -7.97 3.83 -26.94
N HIS A 518 -8.97 3.76 -27.82
CA HIS A 518 -9.74 2.53 -28.05
C HIS A 518 -10.36 2.49 -29.45
N THR A 519 -10.61 1.31 -29.99
CA THR A 519 -11.13 1.11 -31.36
C THR A 519 -12.65 1.27 -31.48
N LYS A 520 -13.26 2.26 -30.82
CA LYS A 520 -14.74 2.36 -30.76
C LYS A 520 -15.35 2.60 -32.15
N LYS A 521 -16.44 1.87 -32.41
CA LYS A 521 -17.33 2.00 -33.55
C LYS A 521 -18.72 2.38 -33.03
N THR A 522 -19.39 3.33 -33.67
CA THR A 522 -20.74 3.75 -33.27
C THR A 522 -21.75 3.13 -34.25
N GLU A 523 -22.54 2.15 -33.82
CA GLU A 523 -23.36 1.31 -34.71
C GLU A 523 -24.65 1.98 -35.23
N HIS A 524 -24.94 3.23 -34.89
CA HIS A 524 -26.21 3.90 -35.23
C HIS A 524 -26.11 5.28 -35.88
N ARG A 525 -24.96 5.66 -36.43
CA ARG A 525 -24.82 6.88 -37.24
C ARG A 525 -23.78 6.72 -38.34
N ALA A 526 -24.04 7.32 -39.49
CA ALA A 526 -23.09 7.38 -40.61
C ALA A 526 -21.81 8.21 -40.29
N ASP A 527 -21.75 8.88 -39.12
CA ASP A 527 -20.65 9.75 -38.64
C ASP A 527 -19.68 9.03 -37.66
N GLY A 528 -19.84 7.73 -37.42
CA GLY A 528 -19.09 7.01 -36.38
C GLY A 528 -17.57 6.92 -36.63
N ASP A 529 -17.17 6.84 -37.90
CA ASP A 529 -15.75 6.93 -38.28
C ASP A 529 -15.20 8.34 -38.16
N ASP A 530 -16.05 9.36 -38.34
CA ASP A 530 -15.66 10.76 -38.18
C ASP A 530 -15.39 11.06 -36.69
N TRP A 531 -16.18 10.50 -35.78
CA TRP A 531 -15.96 10.72 -34.33
C TRP A 531 -14.62 10.19 -33.83
N ARG A 532 -14.25 8.95 -34.19
CA ARG A 532 -12.94 8.38 -33.83
C ARG A 532 -11.80 9.20 -34.43
N ARG A 533 -11.91 9.59 -35.70
CA ARG A 533 -10.90 10.41 -36.38
C ARG A 533 -10.73 11.76 -35.68
N VAL A 534 -11.81 12.45 -35.33
CA VAL A 534 -11.75 13.72 -34.58
C VAL A 534 -11.03 13.55 -33.24
N LEU A 535 -11.34 12.49 -32.48
CA LEU A 535 -10.65 12.21 -31.21
C LEU A 535 -9.14 11.94 -31.41
N LEU A 536 -8.78 11.17 -32.45
CA LEU A 536 -7.38 10.93 -32.77
C LEU A 536 -6.68 12.21 -33.23
N ASP A 537 -7.30 13.00 -34.11
CA ASP A 537 -6.74 14.21 -34.67
C ASP A 537 -6.52 15.29 -33.61
N THR A 538 -7.44 15.43 -32.65
CA THR A 538 -7.30 16.38 -31.54
C THR A 538 -6.13 16.04 -30.63
N LEU A 539 -5.83 14.75 -30.43
CA LEU A 539 -4.79 14.27 -29.53
C LEU A 539 -3.44 14.01 -30.20
N LEU A 540 -3.41 13.79 -31.52
CA LEU A 540 -2.24 13.28 -32.24
C LEU A 540 -1.81 14.11 -33.46
N ALA A 541 -2.75 14.56 -34.30
CA ALA A 541 -2.45 15.06 -35.64
C ALA A 541 -1.71 16.42 -35.65
N ASP A 542 -1.16 16.78 -36.81
CA ASP A 542 -0.55 18.08 -37.11
C ASP A 542 0.50 18.56 -36.09
N GLY A 543 1.28 17.62 -35.55
CA GLY A 543 2.30 17.91 -34.55
C GLY A 543 1.76 18.23 -33.15
N ARG A 544 0.44 18.11 -32.92
CA ARG A 544 -0.16 18.31 -31.58
C ARG A 544 0.44 17.37 -30.56
N ALA A 545 0.62 16.08 -30.88
CA ALA A 545 1.19 15.11 -29.94
C ALA A 545 2.51 15.57 -29.31
N GLY A 546 3.45 16.06 -30.12
CA GLY A 546 4.75 16.53 -29.64
C GLY A 546 4.64 17.78 -28.77
N ARG A 547 3.73 18.70 -29.11
CA ARG A 547 3.49 19.91 -28.31
C ARG A 547 2.76 19.61 -27.00
N LEU A 548 1.80 18.69 -27.00
CA LEU A 548 1.12 18.22 -25.79
C LEU A 548 2.10 17.46 -24.86
N LEU A 549 2.98 16.63 -25.42
CA LEU A 549 4.05 15.97 -24.68
C LEU A 549 4.99 17.01 -24.03
N ALA A 550 5.41 18.04 -24.79
CA ALA A 550 6.21 19.13 -24.26
C ALA A 550 5.48 19.95 -23.17
N ALA A 551 4.14 20.07 -23.26
CA ALA A 551 3.33 20.73 -22.25
C ALA A 551 3.40 19.99 -20.90
N PHE A 552 3.39 18.65 -20.88
CA PHE A 552 3.62 17.89 -19.66
C PHE A 552 5.04 18.06 -19.10
N ALA A 553 6.05 18.30 -19.94
CA ALA A 553 7.40 18.57 -19.44
C ALA A 553 7.52 19.96 -18.79
N THR A 554 6.72 20.93 -19.25
CA THR A 554 6.82 22.34 -18.85
C THR A 554 5.81 22.77 -17.78
N ASP A 555 4.64 22.14 -17.71
CA ASP A 555 3.61 22.39 -16.69
C ASP A 555 3.51 21.20 -15.70
N PRO A 556 4.12 21.29 -14.51
CA PRO A 556 4.01 20.24 -13.50
C PRO A 556 2.59 20.10 -12.93
N THR A 557 1.72 21.10 -13.09
CA THR A 557 0.33 21.05 -12.63
C THR A 557 -0.61 20.38 -13.62
N LEU A 558 -0.17 20.12 -14.86
CA LEU A 558 -0.96 19.44 -15.88
C LEU A 558 -0.99 17.94 -15.60
N GLY A 559 -2.16 17.39 -15.26
CA GLY A 559 -2.33 15.98 -14.92
C GLY A 559 -2.96 15.15 -16.05
N ALA A 560 -3.90 15.72 -16.79
CA ALA A 560 -4.54 15.09 -17.93
C ALA A 560 -4.94 16.09 -19.01
N ILE A 561 -5.00 15.61 -20.26
CA ILE A 561 -5.47 16.37 -21.42
C ILE A 561 -6.60 15.60 -22.10
N ALA A 562 -7.77 16.21 -22.14
CA ALA A 562 -8.94 15.73 -22.87
C ALA A 562 -8.90 16.20 -24.34
N PRO A 563 -9.58 15.46 -25.25
CA PRO A 563 -9.92 15.96 -26.58
C PRO A 563 -10.72 17.27 -26.51
N ASP A 564 -10.69 18.05 -27.59
CA ASP A 564 -11.45 19.31 -27.68
C ASP A 564 -12.95 19.06 -27.54
N GLY A 565 -13.63 19.77 -26.64
CA GLY A 565 -15.07 19.62 -26.37
C GLY A 565 -15.47 18.37 -25.57
N HIS A 566 -14.50 17.61 -25.07
CA HIS A 566 -14.73 16.35 -24.34
C HIS A 566 -14.55 16.46 -22.82
N ALA A 567 -14.13 17.61 -22.28
CA ALA A 567 -14.22 17.88 -20.85
C ALA A 567 -15.59 18.47 -20.51
N VAL A 568 -16.60 17.59 -20.41
CA VAL A 568 -18.01 17.99 -20.29
C VAL A 568 -18.48 18.10 -18.85
N ALA A 569 -19.52 18.90 -18.60
CA ALA A 569 -20.11 19.05 -17.27
C ALA A 569 -20.78 17.74 -16.83
N ARG A 570 -20.27 17.14 -15.76
CA ARG A 570 -20.73 15.86 -15.25
C ARG A 570 -22.19 15.91 -14.80
N SER A 571 -22.68 17.04 -14.31
CA SER A 571 -24.09 17.26 -13.95
C SER A 571 -25.06 16.93 -15.09
N ASP A 572 -24.64 17.15 -16.33
CA ASP A 572 -25.47 16.88 -17.51
C ASP A 572 -25.48 15.40 -17.91
N PHE A 573 -24.56 14.59 -17.37
CA PHE A 573 -24.35 13.20 -17.78
C PHE A 573 -24.32 12.22 -16.60
N MET A 574 -24.86 12.57 -15.42
CA MET A 574 -24.88 11.65 -14.28
C MET A 574 -25.79 10.43 -14.55
N GLY A 575 -26.96 10.64 -15.18
CA GLY A 575 -27.89 9.56 -15.51
C GLY A 575 -28.14 8.61 -14.34
N ALA A 576 -28.13 7.31 -14.63
CA ALA A 576 -28.24 6.24 -13.63
C ALA A 576 -26.97 6.06 -12.76
N ASN A 577 -25.84 6.68 -13.11
CA ASN A 577 -24.57 6.53 -12.40
C ASN A 577 -24.44 7.43 -11.16
N GLY A 578 -25.42 8.31 -10.91
CA GLY A 578 -25.50 9.20 -9.74
C GLY A 578 -24.99 8.55 -8.44
N PRO A 579 -25.65 7.48 -7.98
CA PRO A 579 -25.27 6.78 -6.75
C PRO A 579 -23.88 6.14 -6.80
N ALA A 580 -23.50 5.53 -7.93
CA ALA A 580 -22.21 4.87 -8.08
C ALA A 580 -21.05 5.86 -8.02
N VAL A 581 -21.16 7.01 -8.71
CA VAL A 581 -20.16 8.09 -8.66
C VAL A 581 -20.03 8.67 -7.25
N ALA A 582 -21.15 8.85 -6.53
CA ALA A 582 -21.11 9.31 -5.14
C ALA A 582 -20.39 8.31 -4.23
N ALA A 583 -20.68 7.01 -4.38
CA ALA A 583 -19.99 5.95 -3.64
C ALA A 583 -18.48 5.91 -3.96
N LEU A 584 -18.09 6.08 -5.23
CA LEU A 584 -16.68 6.15 -5.64
C LEU A 584 -15.98 7.40 -5.09
N ALA A 585 -16.64 8.56 -5.06
CA ALA A 585 -16.09 9.78 -4.46
C ALA A 585 -15.86 9.60 -2.95
N ASP A 586 -16.81 8.98 -2.24
CA ASP A 586 -16.65 8.61 -0.83
C ASP A 586 -15.49 7.61 -0.64
N ARG A 587 -15.34 6.62 -1.53
CA ARG A 587 -14.21 5.66 -1.50
C ARG A 587 -12.86 6.36 -1.68
N MET A 588 -12.75 7.27 -2.65
CA MET A 588 -11.55 8.08 -2.92
C MET A 588 -11.22 9.06 -1.77
N GLY A 589 -12.24 9.43 -1.00
CA GLY A 589 -12.14 10.37 0.11
C GLY A 589 -12.21 11.85 -0.31
N THR A 590 -12.87 12.12 -1.43
CA THR A 590 -13.02 13.46 -2.02
C THR A 590 -14.49 13.87 -2.10
N ASP A 591 -14.75 15.16 -2.28
CA ASP A 591 -16.09 15.68 -2.56
C ASP A 591 -16.32 15.68 -4.06
N ALA A 592 -17.40 15.03 -4.50
CA ALA A 592 -17.74 15.00 -5.92
C ALA A 592 -17.83 16.41 -6.51
N SER A 593 -18.27 17.43 -5.77
CA SER A 593 -18.43 18.79 -6.26
C SER A 593 -17.12 19.50 -6.64
N HIS A 594 -15.95 19.02 -6.20
CA HIS A 594 -14.66 19.68 -6.43
C HIS A 594 -14.20 19.68 -7.88
N GLU A 595 -14.62 18.69 -8.68
CA GLU A 595 -14.38 18.66 -10.12
C GLU A 595 -15.72 18.42 -10.82
N PRO A 596 -16.33 19.46 -11.41
CA PRO A 596 -17.63 19.35 -12.04
C PRO A 596 -17.57 18.71 -13.43
N ARG A 597 -16.39 18.56 -14.05
CA ARG A 597 -16.25 18.00 -15.39
C ARG A 597 -15.71 16.56 -15.38
N PHE A 598 -15.90 15.85 -16.47
CA PHE A 598 -15.23 14.58 -16.74
C PHE A 598 -14.84 14.46 -18.21
N ILE A 599 -13.92 13.54 -18.51
CA ILE A 599 -13.47 13.29 -19.88
C ILE A 599 -14.39 12.25 -20.52
N ALA A 600 -15.26 12.70 -21.41
CA ALA A 600 -16.23 11.84 -22.06
C ALA A 600 -15.62 11.09 -23.25
N GLY A 601 -15.91 9.79 -23.37
CA GLY A 601 -15.41 8.95 -24.46
C GLY A 601 -14.03 8.33 -24.18
N SER A 602 -13.60 8.27 -22.92
CA SER A 602 -12.47 7.45 -22.45
C SER A 602 -11.12 7.56 -23.21
N MET A 603 -10.86 8.62 -23.98
CA MET A 603 -9.58 8.85 -24.65
C MET A 603 -8.94 10.13 -24.13
N PHE A 604 -7.67 10.07 -23.72
CA PHE A 604 -6.96 11.22 -23.14
C PHE A 604 -5.47 10.96 -23.00
N TRP A 605 -4.69 12.04 -22.86
CA TRP A 605 -3.36 11.97 -22.27
C TRP A 605 -3.44 12.10 -20.75
N ALA A 606 -2.58 11.40 -20.01
CA ALA A 606 -2.48 11.60 -18.57
C ALA A 606 -1.10 11.24 -18.02
N ARG A 607 -0.73 11.87 -16.92
CA ARG A 607 0.31 11.34 -16.02
C ARG A 607 -0.23 10.10 -15.34
N VAL A 608 0.55 9.02 -15.31
CA VAL A 608 0.20 7.80 -14.57
C VAL A 608 -0.09 8.13 -13.11
N ASP A 609 0.74 8.97 -12.48
CA ASP A 609 0.55 9.37 -11.09
C ASP A 609 -0.74 10.16 -10.82
N ALA A 610 -1.26 10.89 -11.82
CA ALA A 610 -2.51 11.64 -11.70
C ALA A 610 -3.73 10.71 -11.59
N LEU A 611 -3.60 9.48 -12.09
CA LEU A 611 -4.67 8.48 -12.09
C LEU A 611 -4.57 7.49 -10.93
N ARG A 612 -3.50 7.55 -10.15
CA ARG A 612 -3.27 6.69 -8.97
C ARG A 612 -4.48 6.59 -8.03
N PRO A 613 -5.25 7.66 -7.75
CA PRO A 613 -6.43 7.55 -6.88
C PRO A 613 -7.48 6.53 -7.36
N LEU A 614 -7.51 6.19 -8.67
CA LEU A 614 -8.39 5.14 -9.18
C LEU A 614 -7.99 3.74 -8.69
N LEU A 615 -6.70 3.51 -8.46
CA LEU A 615 -6.15 2.25 -7.92
C LEU A 615 -6.26 2.19 -6.38
N GLU A 616 -6.37 3.33 -5.72
CA GLU A 616 -6.47 3.45 -4.26
C GLU A 616 -7.89 3.19 -3.72
N MET A 617 -8.89 3.00 -4.60
CA MET A 617 -10.29 2.76 -4.21
C MET A 617 -10.62 1.28 -3.95
N ASP A 618 -9.62 0.38 -3.98
CA ASP A 618 -9.78 -1.07 -3.77
C ASP A 618 -10.83 -1.70 -4.71
N LEU A 619 -10.94 -1.20 -5.94
CA LEU A 619 -11.90 -1.72 -6.92
C LEU A 619 -11.59 -3.16 -7.27
N CYS A 620 -12.63 -3.98 -7.35
CA CYS A 620 -12.52 -5.40 -7.66
C CYS A 620 -13.21 -5.77 -8.98
N ASP A 621 -12.74 -6.85 -9.61
CA ASP A 621 -13.24 -7.31 -10.92
C ASP A 621 -14.75 -7.59 -10.89
N TRP A 622 -15.24 -8.25 -9.83
CA TRP A 622 -16.65 -8.59 -9.66
C TRP A 622 -17.57 -7.38 -9.54
N GLU A 623 -17.03 -6.19 -9.20
CA GLU A 623 -17.83 -4.97 -9.14
C GLU A 623 -18.15 -4.43 -10.53
N PHE A 624 -17.51 -4.90 -11.60
CA PHE A 624 -17.82 -4.50 -12.98
C PHE A 624 -18.81 -5.46 -13.63
N GLU A 625 -19.80 -4.92 -14.33
CA GLU A 625 -20.79 -5.73 -15.03
C GLU A 625 -20.20 -6.45 -16.25
N PRO A 626 -20.63 -7.70 -16.52
CA PRO A 626 -20.42 -8.33 -17.81
C PRO A 626 -21.04 -7.49 -18.94
N GLU A 627 -20.38 -7.46 -20.10
CA GLU A 627 -20.87 -6.70 -21.24
C GLU A 627 -22.07 -7.40 -21.90
N ALA A 628 -23.21 -6.70 -21.96
CA ALA A 628 -24.48 -7.18 -22.49
C ALA A 628 -25.21 -6.10 -23.33
N GLY A 629 -24.47 -5.13 -23.88
CA GLY A 629 -25.05 -4.06 -24.71
C GLY A 629 -25.67 -2.91 -23.90
N GLN A 630 -25.25 -2.74 -22.64
CA GLN A 630 -25.70 -1.63 -21.81
C GLN A 630 -25.33 -0.28 -22.45
N VAL A 631 -26.11 0.78 -22.20
CA VAL A 631 -25.83 2.11 -22.79
C VAL A 631 -25.33 3.11 -21.74
N ASP A 632 -25.70 2.91 -20.47
CA ASP A 632 -25.24 3.70 -19.32
C ASP A 632 -25.49 2.91 -18.01
N GLY A 633 -25.07 3.44 -16.86
CA GLY A 633 -25.46 2.93 -15.53
C GLY A 633 -24.60 1.79 -14.97
N THR A 634 -23.46 1.49 -15.60
CA THR A 634 -22.52 0.45 -15.13
C THR A 634 -21.36 1.06 -14.32
N LEU A 635 -20.62 0.23 -13.58
CA LEU A 635 -19.44 0.72 -12.85
C LEU A 635 -18.39 1.32 -13.78
N ALA A 636 -18.22 0.77 -15.00
CA ALA A 636 -17.31 1.33 -16.00
C ALA A 636 -17.66 2.79 -16.35
N HIS A 637 -18.95 3.08 -16.55
CA HIS A 637 -19.46 4.43 -16.79
C HIS A 637 -19.24 5.35 -15.57
N ALA A 638 -19.43 4.84 -14.36
CA ALA A 638 -19.16 5.61 -13.15
C ALA A 638 -17.65 5.95 -13.02
N VAL A 639 -16.76 4.99 -13.27
CA VAL A 639 -15.29 5.19 -13.21
C VAL A 639 -14.79 6.15 -14.29
N GLU A 640 -15.34 6.11 -15.51
CA GLU A 640 -15.04 7.11 -16.56
C GLU A 640 -15.26 8.55 -16.04
N ARG A 641 -16.37 8.76 -15.32
CA ARG A 641 -16.72 10.05 -14.70
C ARG A 641 -15.84 10.44 -13.51
N MET A 642 -15.00 9.52 -13.02
CA MET A 642 -14.05 9.76 -11.92
C MET A 642 -12.65 10.18 -12.40
N VAL A 643 -12.31 10.05 -13.69
CA VAL A 643 -10.94 10.29 -14.19
C VAL A 643 -10.45 11.70 -13.88
N ALA A 644 -11.20 12.74 -14.26
CA ALA A 644 -10.83 14.13 -14.00
C ALA A 644 -10.81 14.45 -12.48
N MET A 645 -11.69 13.79 -11.72
CA MET A 645 -11.72 13.93 -10.26
C MET A 645 -10.48 13.31 -9.62
N ALA A 646 -10.00 12.16 -10.09
CA ALA A 646 -8.75 11.56 -9.62
C ALA A 646 -7.56 12.49 -9.87
N VAL A 647 -7.51 13.12 -11.05
CA VAL A 647 -6.51 14.13 -11.40
C VAL A 647 -6.55 15.31 -10.41
N THR A 648 -7.73 15.86 -10.16
CA THR A 648 -7.95 16.99 -9.23
C THR A 648 -7.64 16.61 -7.79
N HIS A 649 -7.94 15.38 -7.38
CA HIS A 649 -7.63 14.84 -6.05
C HIS A 649 -6.12 14.78 -5.79
N ARG A 650 -5.30 14.63 -6.84
CA ARG A 650 -3.83 14.75 -6.76
C ARG A 650 -3.32 16.20 -6.77
N GLY A 651 -4.22 17.19 -6.81
CA GLY A 651 -3.88 18.61 -6.93
C GLY A 651 -3.45 19.02 -8.34
N LEU A 652 -3.75 18.20 -9.35
CA LEU A 652 -3.41 18.44 -10.74
C LEU A 652 -4.63 18.90 -11.53
N ARG A 653 -4.41 19.43 -12.74
CA ARG A 653 -5.46 19.99 -13.59
C ARG A 653 -5.74 19.11 -14.80
N THR A 654 -7.01 19.04 -15.16
CA THR A 654 -7.46 18.53 -16.46
C THR A 654 -7.73 19.71 -17.39
N ARG A 655 -7.18 19.70 -18.60
CA ARG A 655 -7.37 20.73 -19.63
C ARG A 655 -7.75 20.08 -20.96
N GLU A 656 -8.34 20.84 -21.86
CA GLU A 656 -8.55 20.37 -23.24
C GLU A 656 -7.32 20.65 -24.11
N ALA A 657 -7.14 19.87 -25.18
CA ALA A 657 -5.96 19.97 -26.04
C ALA A 657 -5.78 21.38 -26.62
N HIS A 658 -6.83 22.00 -27.15
CA HIS A 658 -6.78 23.35 -27.71
C HIS A 658 -6.41 24.41 -26.66
N GLU A 659 -6.89 24.27 -25.41
CA GLU A 659 -6.55 25.18 -24.31
C GLU A 659 -5.06 25.10 -23.99
N VAL A 660 -4.49 23.89 -23.98
CA VAL A 660 -3.07 23.66 -23.74
C VAL A 660 -2.22 24.23 -24.87
N LEU A 661 -2.69 24.10 -26.11
CA LEU A 661 -1.96 24.52 -27.30
C LEU A 661 -2.15 26.01 -27.65
N GLY A 662 -3.14 26.68 -27.05
CA GLY A 662 -3.48 28.07 -27.39
C GLY A 662 -4.14 28.20 -28.77
N GLU A 663 -4.94 27.20 -29.15
CA GLU A 663 -5.60 27.10 -30.46
C GLU A 663 -7.13 27.18 -30.31
N SER A 664 -7.84 27.36 -31.43
CA SER A 664 -9.28 27.12 -31.48
C SER A 664 -9.58 25.62 -31.34
N ALA A 665 -10.69 25.29 -30.67
CA ALA A 665 -11.16 23.90 -30.59
C ALA A 665 -11.38 23.33 -31.99
N ARG A 666 -10.92 22.10 -32.23
CA ARG A 666 -11.18 21.39 -33.49
C ARG A 666 -12.56 20.73 -33.43
N GLY A 667 -13.40 21.09 -34.40
CA GLY A 667 -14.73 20.52 -34.60
C GLY A 667 -15.80 21.16 -33.73
N ASP A 668 -17.01 21.27 -34.29
CA ASP A 668 -18.18 21.86 -33.62
C ASP A 668 -19.00 20.78 -32.86
N PHE A 669 -18.30 19.78 -32.32
CA PHE A 669 -18.92 18.55 -31.83
C PHE A 669 -19.15 18.61 -30.32
N ARG A 670 -20.40 18.87 -29.94
CA ARG A 670 -20.87 18.65 -28.56
C ARG A 670 -21.09 17.15 -28.35
N TYR A 671 -20.41 16.55 -27.38
CA TYR A 671 -20.79 15.24 -26.83
C TYR A 671 -22.30 15.28 -26.55
N ALA A 672 -23.06 14.39 -27.19
CA ALA A 672 -24.50 14.46 -27.46
C ALA A 672 -25.30 15.38 -26.51
N ALA A 673 -25.84 16.48 -27.05
CA ALA A 673 -26.86 17.26 -26.35
C ALA A 673 -28.17 16.44 -26.27
N ARG A 674 -28.71 16.36 -25.04
CA ARG A 674 -30.00 15.79 -24.59
C ARG A 674 -30.95 15.23 -25.67
N GLY A 675 -31.21 13.92 -25.60
CA GLY A 675 -32.57 13.41 -25.80
C GLY A 675 -33.31 13.54 -24.47
N HIS A 676 -34.49 14.17 -24.49
CA HIS A 676 -35.33 14.45 -23.33
C HIS A 676 -35.77 13.22 -22.54
#